data_AF-G8R6Y1-F1
#
_entry.id   AF-G8R6Y1-F1
#
_cell.length_a   1.000
_cell.length_b   1.000
_cell.length_c   1.000
_cell.angle_alpha   90.00
_cell.angle_beta   90.00
_cell.angle_gamma   90.00
#
_symmetry.space_group_name_H-M   'P 1'
#
loop_
_entity.id
_entity.type
_entity.pdbx_description
1 polymer ?
#
loop_
_entity_poly.entity_id
_entity_poly.type
_entity_poly.pdbx_seq_one_letter_code
_entity_poly.pdbx_strand_id
1 'polypeptide(L)'
;MENRIGTVRKYRDAASAVHNRLLVDDRSLSDIVAYICNYLEYVQYYDLENKPKGSFQQFVANDPLFFLVTVLNEPLGDIALWIKETDVTIDAQRKEIKERMQRLDAKIETWIATLKAQGFDEVFQKIGYGKEDFLDPIRSLIDGIDDEKIVKTDQVLHVCNAYYQVVLNIQQLIKEQLKKVLLHTNIHRPHAAMYIAFAVLLEKLQNQINGITERHLKFYYDKVLKQINTSGKPVRTSVCLEMLPTAKPFVLEEGTLFSAGKILGSPADVIFKTTHQVELNDLKLVELKSLLFAKNPHLNCGTSEELISSATIQKMMSGGKPIHPERNWYSFGANKETYRRATVKNEEVATLGFIIHSPVLHLEEGDRNICVTFYLHGNGQDKAAQLLQEISNKKGESISSVFTNLLVNGFKIQYSNAEGWIDIENYTARNPEMNVFSIGIRLNKMKPALQAQKGSFAPALRFELNENAPIFLYSFLHQVELTKINVKAEVSGLKNLAIYNNIGKMTPGKPFDLFGPIAAKGSYLMIGKPELSMKNIQELTVQLDWANIPKEYGGLETYYDGYPDGIMNDSFQINTEVLKDKSWIPLNYKQSLFETENVRTPEGYPSVKLKPQSKINFTGVPEFRYPQTEEKMGGEINYTINSKAGFYRFELTHPENGFGHNSYNRIVLDNATENAGKTNAWYSVNKPFIPQVANVSVSYTSEDDIVFDTSLFNKRGRNNAGTFIHITPFGTRMVAKGKEIRNQRVLANYKAEGYLFIGIAGVKRPLSVPIYFYLLHSISASLLKTEDLQWEYFYKDEWIPFTRDEIRVDETKGFLRSGIVELKINHVERDASVYWIRASVLHNVEHYPIVKGVFLNSVMLEEVSQDPRLMGKEVPAGSIVKVLGNYPQIKKVKQPASTFGGGEVSSEDEFYSRVSERIRTKNRVVSVKDFEDIALNNFDEVIAVRCVRPIAIGKKKGGEVIMVVIRKGWNLEERMYFTVGMLRYMENFLNSHASPLLKVKVVNPKVERLLVNCIVDFEPNGKAGYNYRRFNKAISDYLFSFSDIEHGVGGIGGKIDPLILGSYLSKLDYVEYIKELSIERIAVDDEGKFTVVVAKDKPIGTSVPWAILLPVKYHRIVIETTDKARTDRKIDVGLSELWVGQDMVLGAITEQQSEEETSQEKEDEHSNTSSGNTVIVIKDI
;
A
#
# COMPACT_ATOMS: atom_id res chain seq x y z
N MET A 1 11.40 25.09 -31.55
CA MET A 1 11.02 23.74 -31.07
C MET A 1 10.58 23.73 -29.59
N GLU A 2 10.94 24.73 -28.77
CA GLU A 2 10.68 24.74 -27.32
C GLU A 2 9.21 24.98 -26.92
N ASN A 3 8.36 25.48 -27.82
CA ASN A 3 6.96 25.85 -27.52
C ASN A 3 5.90 24.82 -27.94
N ARG A 4 6.26 23.56 -28.30
CA ARG A 4 5.23 22.53 -28.61
C ARG A 4 4.83 21.76 -27.35
N ILE A 5 3.54 21.70 -27.09
CA ILE A 5 2.92 21.17 -25.85
C ILE A 5 2.48 19.69 -26.00
N GLY A 6 2.79 19.07 -27.16
CA GLY A 6 2.35 17.71 -27.53
C GLY A 6 1.05 17.73 -28.33
N THR A 7 0.56 16.54 -28.70
CA THR A 7 -0.67 16.35 -29.47
C THR A 7 -1.65 15.49 -28.67
N VAL A 8 -2.92 15.93 -28.59
CA VAL A 8 -4.02 15.21 -27.92
C VAL A 8 -4.98 14.69 -28.96
N ARG A 9 -5.49 13.47 -28.76
CA ARG A 9 -6.45 12.84 -29.67
C ARG A 9 -7.67 13.72 -29.94
N LYS A 10 -8.29 14.33 -28.91
CA LYS A 10 -9.47 15.19 -29.08
C LYS A 10 -9.23 16.39 -30.01
N TYR A 11 -8.02 16.95 -30.02
CA TYR A 11 -7.67 18.09 -30.89
C TYR A 11 -7.13 17.67 -32.26
N ARG A 12 -6.86 16.37 -32.44
CA ARG A 12 -6.63 15.80 -33.75
C ARG A 12 -7.88 15.92 -34.63
N ASP A 13 -9.04 15.77 -33.99
CA ASP A 13 -10.37 15.87 -34.60
C ASP A 13 -10.96 17.27 -34.50
N ALA A 14 -10.16 18.27 -34.08
CA ALA A 14 -10.65 19.64 -33.89
C ALA A 14 -11.37 20.07 -35.18
N ALA A 15 -12.70 20.17 -35.03
CA ALA A 15 -13.63 20.46 -36.09
C ALA A 15 -13.23 21.71 -36.90
N SER A 16 -12.37 22.59 -36.38
CA SER A 16 -11.82 23.73 -37.11
C SER A 16 -11.00 23.38 -38.36
N ALA A 17 -10.40 22.20 -38.48
CA ALA A 17 -9.63 21.83 -39.69
C ALA A 17 -10.48 21.19 -40.80
N VAL A 18 -11.62 20.59 -40.44
CA VAL A 18 -12.49 19.85 -41.40
C VAL A 18 -13.87 20.52 -41.57
N HIS A 19 -14.41 21.20 -40.55
CA HIS A 19 -15.66 21.98 -40.63
C HIS A 19 -15.48 23.41 -41.15
N ASN A 20 -14.29 24.03 -41.06
CA ASN A 20 -13.96 25.16 -41.97
C ASN A 20 -13.60 24.58 -43.33
N ARG A 21 -14.59 23.91 -43.94
CA ARG A 21 -14.54 23.54 -45.35
C ARG A 21 -14.28 24.84 -46.07
N LEU A 22 -13.17 24.88 -46.81
CA LEU A 22 -12.89 26.00 -47.70
C LEU A 22 -14.15 26.23 -48.54
N LEU A 23 -14.86 27.32 -48.24
CA LEU A 23 -16.00 27.73 -49.02
C LEU A 23 -15.44 28.29 -50.31
N VAL A 24 -15.95 27.80 -51.44
CA VAL A 24 -15.60 28.36 -52.75
C VAL A 24 -16.13 29.79 -52.85
N ASP A 25 -17.23 30.07 -52.16
CA ASP A 25 -17.84 31.38 -52.01
C ASP A 25 -18.26 31.57 -50.54
N ASP A 26 -17.49 32.39 -49.80
CA ASP A 26 -17.68 32.70 -48.38
C ASP A 26 -18.48 33.99 -48.13
N ARG A 27 -18.96 34.65 -49.19
CA ARG A 27 -19.71 35.91 -49.11
C ARG A 27 -20.99 35.71 -48.31
N SER A 28 -21.17 36.48 -47.26
CA SER A 28 -22.41 36.51 -46.52
C SER A 28 -23.52 37.21 -47.32
N LEU A 29 -24.78 37.03 -46.90
CA LEU A 29 -25.92 37.72 -47.51
C LEU A 29 -25.74 39.26 -47.49
N SER A 30 -25.13 39.80 -46.43
CA SER A 30 -24.79 41.23 -46.34
C SER A 30 -23.75 41.66 -47.38
N ASP A 31 -22.77 40.81 -47.68
CA ASP A 31 -21.70 41.12 -48.65
C ASP A 31 -22.27 41.14 -50.07
N ILE A 32 -23.20 40.22 -50.37
CA ILE A 32 -23.92 40.17 -51.66
C ILE A 32 -24.77 41.43 -51.83
N VAL A 33 -25.51 41.84 -50.80
CA VAL A 33 -26.33 43.07 -50.85
C VAL A 33 -25.44 44.30 -50.97
N ALA A 34 -24.32 44.38 -50.24
CA ALA A 34 -23.36 45.48 -50.36
C ALA A 34 -22.73 45.58 -51.74
N TYR A 35 -22.39 44.43 -52.34
CA TYR A 35 -21.91 44.37 -53.71
C TYR A 35 -22.96 44.94 -54.68
N ILE A 36 -24.24 44.60 -54.50
CA ILE A 36 -25.34 45.18 -55.29
C ILE A 36 -25.41 46.70 -55.08
N CYS A 37 -25.31 47.20 -53.84
CA CYS A 37 -25.29 48.65 -53.56
C CYS A 37 -24.18 49.37 -54.34
N ASN A 38 -22.96 48.84 -54.27
CA ASN A 38 -21.79 49.43 -54.91
C ASN A 38 -21.90 49.32 -56.44
N TYR A 39 -22.43 48.22 -56.96
CA TYR A 39 -22.64 48.05 -58.40
C TYR A 39 -23.61 49.09 -58.98
N LEU A 40 -24.66 49.45 -58.22
CA LEU A 40 -25.67 50.42 -58.64
C LEU A 40 -25.14 51.87 -58.74
N GLU A 41 -23.96 52.16 -58.19
CA GLU A 41 -23.27 53.43 -58.41
C GLU A 41 -22.85 53.61 -59.88
N TYR A 42 -22.48 52.51 -60.54
CA TYR A 42 -22.04 52.51 -61.94
C TYR A 42 -23.20 52.48 -62.94
N VAL A 43 -24.42 52.18 -62.47
CA VAL A 43 -25.62 52.16 -63.32
C VAL A 43 -26.25 53.56 -63.31
N GLN A 44 -26.19 54.24 -64.45
CA GLN A 44 -26.75 55.60 -64.61
C GLN A 44 -28.24 55.54 -64.97
N TYR A 45 -29.04 56.44 -64.41
CA TYR A 45 -30.40 56.72 -64.90
C TYR A 45 -30.43 58.02 -65.70
N TYR A 46 -31.31 58.05 -66.69
CA TYR A 46 -31.45 59.15 -67.64
C TYR A 46 -32.76 59.90 -67.37
N ASP A 47 -32.76 61.21 -67.62
CA ASP A 47 -33.96 62.03 -67.62
C ASP A 47 -34.80 61.83 -68.90
N LEU A 48 -35.92 62.57 -69.02
CA LEU A 48 -36.82 62.47 -70.17
C LEU A 48 -36.18 63.00 -71.46
N GLU A 49 -35.11 63.78 -71.33
CA GLU A 49 -34.27 64.31 -72.40
C GLU A 49 -33.09 63.37 -72.73
N ASN A 50 -33.06 62.17 -72.15
CA ASN A 50 -32.03 61.15 -72.33
C ASN A 50 -30.61 61.63 -71.93
N LYS A 51 -30.52 62.50 -70.91
CA LYS A 51 -29.26 62.91 -70.29
C LYS A 51 -29.05 62.19 -68.96
N PRO A 52 -27.81 61.79 -68.62
CA PRO A 52 -27.52 61.14 -67.36
C PRO A 52 -27.79 62.11 -66.20
N LYS A 53 -28.71 61.74 -65.30
CA LYS A 53 -29.17 62.58 -64.18
C LYS A 53 -28.63 62.11 -62.83
N GLY A 54 -28.19 60.86 -62.72
CA GLY A 54 -27.56 60.31 -61.53
C GLY A 54 -27.39 58.80 -61.62
N SER A 55 -26.91 58.19 -60.52
CA SER A 55 -26.78 56.74 -60.40
C SER A 55 -27.98 56.10 -59.72
N PHE A 56 -28.25 54.84 -60.05
CA PHE A 56 -29.30 54.04 -59.41
C PHE A 56 -29.04 53.80 -57.91
N GLN A 57 -27.83 54.05 -57.41
CA GLN A 57 -27.52 54.04 -55.98
C GLN A 57 -28.48 54.96 -55.19
N GLN A 58 -28.88 56.11 -55.75
CA GLN A 58 -29.84 57.03 -55.11
C GLN A 58 -31.22 56.41 -54.88
N PHE A 59 -31.58 55.41 -55.68
CA PHE A 59 -32.87 54.70 -55.58
C PHE A 59 -32.93 53.77 -54.37
N VAL A 60 -31.77 53.32 -53.89
CA VAL A 60 -31.61 52.40 -52.74
C VAL A 60 -30.99 53.05 -51.51
N ALA A 61 -30.33 54.22 -51.66
CA ALA A 61 -29.67 54.93 -50.57
C ALA A 61 -30.61 55.32 -49.41
N ASN A 62 -31.90 55.49 -49.69
CA ASN A 62 -32.92 55.82 -48.70
C ASN A 62 -33.63 54.60 -48.10
N ASP A 63 -33.24 53.37 -48.47
CA ASP A 63 -33.79 52.16 -47.90
C ASP A 63 -33.01 51.77 -46.61
N PRO A 64 -33.70 51.57 -45.47
CA PRO A 64 -33.06 51.23 -44.21
C PRO A 64 -32.15 50.00 -44.26
N LEU A 65 -32.48 49.00 -45.08
CA LEU A 65 -31.71 47.78 -45.19
C LEU A 65 -30.35 48.02 -45.86
N PHE A 66 -30.35 48.78 -46.95
CA PHE A 66 -29.16 49.10 -47.72
C PHE A 66 -28.22 49.99 -46.89
N PHE A 67 -28.78 50.91 -46.12
CA PHE A 67 -28.03 51.71 -45.16
C PHE A 67 -27.33 50.85 -44.09
N LEU A 68 -28.04 49.95 -43.43
CA LEU A 68 -27.45 49.02 -42.44
C LEU A 68 -26.31 48.17 -43.04
N VAL A 69 -26.48 47.73 -44.29
CA VAL A 69 -25.48 46.95 -45.02
C VAL A 69 -24.22 47.78 -45.35
N THR A 70 -24.35 49.09 -45.61
CA THR A 70 -23.17 49.96 -45.81
C THR A 70 -22.35 50.13 -44.54
N VAL A 71 -23.00 50.22 -43.36
CA VAL A 71 -22.29 50.31 -42.07
C VAL A 71 -21.57 49.00 -41.74
N LEU A 72 -22.22 47.86 -42.01
CA LEU A 72 -21.65 46.53 -41.79
C LEU A 72 -20.38 46.25 -42.60
N ASN A 73 -20.23 46.91 -43.75
CA ASN A 73 -19.12 46.70 -44.67
C ASN A 73 -18.08 47.83 -44.65
N GLU A 74 -18.11 48.74 -43.66
CA GLU A 74 -17.02 49.71 -43.51
C GLU A 74 -15.68 48.97 -43.31
N PRO A 75 -14.67 49.23 -44.16
CA PRO A 75 -13.40 48.52 -44.08
C PRO A 75 -12.60 48.95 -42.85
N LEU A 76 -12.24 47.97 -42.02
CA LEU A 76 -11.42 48.15 -40.82
C LEU A 76 -10.02 47.52 -40.95
N GLY A 77 -9.67 46.99 -42.13
CA GLY A 77 -8.43 46.23 -42.37
C GLY A 77 -7.19 47.04 -42.04
N ASP A 78 -7.14 48.29 -42.51
CA ASP A 78 -6.00 49.19 -42.30
C ASP A 78 -5.79 49.50 -40.80
N ILE A 79 -6.88 49.73 -40.06
CA ILE A 79 -6.85 49.99 -38.61
C ILE A 79 -6.39 48.73 -37.84
N ALA A 80 -6.84 47.55 -38.25
CA ALA A 80 -6.43 46.28 -37.64
C ALA A 80 -4.95 45.94 -37.89
N LEU A 81 -4.38 46.41 -39.01
CA LEU A 81 -2.95 46.32 -39.29
C LEU A 81 -2.17 47.25 -38.38
N TRP A 82 -2.57 48.54 -38.27
CA TRP A 82 -1.91 49.51 -37.39
C TRP A 82 -1.87 49.09 -35.93
N ILE A 83 -2.92 48.42 -35.42
CA ILE A 83 -2.97 47.88 -34.04
C ILE A 83 -1.93 46.76 -33.81
N LYS A 84 -1.47 46.08 -34.87
CA LYS A 84 -0.53 44.95 -34.81
C LYS A 84 0.90 45.31 -35.23
N GLU A 85 1.14 46.54 -35.67
CA GLU A 85 2.44 47.01 -36.14
C GLU A 85 3.36 47.47 -35.00
N THR A 86 4.66 47.56 -35.30
CA THR A 86 5.68 48.04 -34.35
C THR A 86 5.67 49.56 -34.20
N ASP A 87 6.09 50.09 -33.05
CA ASP A 87 6.08 51.53 -32.73
C ASP A 87 6.72 52.41 -33.83
N VAL A 88 7.84 51.97 -34.42
CA VAL A 88 8.60 52.70 -35.46
C VAL A 88 7.79 52.92 -36.74
N THR A 89 6.90 51.99 -37.09
CA THR A 89 6.06 52.04 -38.31
C THR A 89 4.88 52.99 -38.14
N ILE A 90 4.34 53.08 -36.92
CA ILE A 90 3.17 53.89 -36.57
C ILE A 90 3.53 55.38 -36.60
N ASP A 91 4.71 55.74 -36.11
CA ASP A 91 5.19 57.12 -36.11
C ASP A 91 5.32 57.69 -37.54
N ALA A 92 5.73 56.85 -38.51
CA ALA A 92 5.79 57.24 -39.93
C ALA A 92 4.41 57.46 -40.59
N GLN A 93 3.33 56.94 -40.00
CA GLN A 93 1.97 56.93 -40.58
C GLN A 93 0.96 57.83 -39.83
N ARG A 94 1.40 58.59 -38.82
CA ARG A 94 0.54 59.44 -37.97
C ARG A 94 -0.46 60.33 -38.73
N LYS A 95 0.00 60.96 -39.82
CA LYS A 95 -0.85 61.84 -40.65
C LYS A 95 -1.97 61.08 -41.36
N GLU A 96 -1.68 59.90 -41.88
CA GLU A 96 -2.66 59.03 -42.53
C GLU A 96 -3.67 58.49 -41.52
N ILE A 97 -3.19 58.10 -40.33
CA ILE A 97 -4.02 57.65 -39.21
C ILE A 97 -4.98 58.76 -38.80
N LYS A 98 -4.50 60.00 -38.61
CA LYS A 98 -5.33 61.16 -38.25
C LYS A 98 -6.43 61.41 -39.27
N GLU A 99 -6.08 61.51 -40.55
CA GLU A 99 -7.06 61.74 -41.63
C GLU A 99 -8.09 60.61 -41.73
N ARG A 100 -7.70 59.36 -41.42
CA ARG A 100 -8.63 58.23 -41.39
C ARG A 100 -9.55 58.29 -40.17
N MET A 101 -9.04 58.62 -38.98
CA MET A 101 -9.84 58.74 -37.75
C MET A 101 -10.85 59.90 -37.84
N GLN A 102 -10.46 61.06 -38.36
CA GLN A 102 -11.38 62.19 -38.58
C GLN A 102 -12.51 61.83 -39.55
N ARG A 103 -12.17 61.14 -40.66
CA ARG A 103 -13.19 60.65 -41.61
C ARG A 103 -14.12 59.61 -40.98
N LEU A 104 -13.58 58.73 -40.14
CA LEU A 104 -14.36 57.69 -39.47
C LEU A 104 -15.30 58.26 -38.41
N ASP A 105 -14.83 59.25 -37.64
CA ASP A 105 -15.65 59.97 -36.66
C ASP A 105 -16.83 60.69 -37.33
N ALA A 106 -16.60 61.38 -38.44
CA ALA A 106 -17.66 62.01 -39.22
C ALA A 106 -18.67 60.99 -39.80
N LYS A 107 -18.19 59.81 -40.22
CA LYS A 107 -19.06 58.71 -40.65
C LYS A 107 -19.92 58.19 -39.50
N ILE A 108 -19.35 57.98 -38.31
CA ILE A 108 -20.08 57.51 -37.13
C ILE A 108 -21.18 58.50 -36.76
N GLU A 109 -20.92 59.81 -36.80
CA GLU A 109 -21.96 60.83 -36.58
C GLU A 109 -23.10 60.75 -37.59
N THR A 110 -22.74 60.62 -38.86
CA THR A 110 -23.71 60.46 -39.95
C THR A 110 -24.53 59.19 -39.75
N TRP A 111 -23.90 58.11 -39.28
CA TRP A 111 -24.58 56.86 -39.00
C TRP A 111 -25.59 56.97 -37.87
N ILE A 112 -25.19 57.59 -36.75
CA ILE A 112 -26.06 57.81 -35.60
C ILE A 112 -27.27 58.68 -35.98
N ALA A 113 -27.05 59.76 -36.72
CA ALA A 113 -28.12 60.65 -37.18
C ALA A 113 -29.12 59.93 -38.12
N THR A 114 -28.60 59.10 -39.03
CA THR A 114 -29.43 58.37 -40.01
C THR A 114 -30.21 57.22 -39.37
N LEU A 115 -29.60 56.48 -38.43
CA LEU A 115 -30.28 55.41 -37.68
C LEU A 115 -31.47 55.95 -36.85
N LYS A 116 -31.29 57.14 -36.25
CA LYS A 116 -32.35 57.84 -35.53
C LYS A 116 -33.48 58.27 -36.46
N ALA A 117 -33.15 58.82 -37.63
CA ALA A 117 -34.14 59.25 -38.62
C ALA A 117 -34.96 58.09 -39.21
N GLN A 118 -34.39 56.88 -39.26
CA GLN A 118 -35.02 55.68 -39.80
C GLN A 118 -35.77 54.83 -38.75
N GLY A 119 -35.84 55.27 -37.48
CA GLY A 119 -36.65 54.63 -36.43
C GLY A 119 -36.00 53.42 -35.74
N PHE A 120 -34.67 53.29 -35.77
CA PHE A 120 -33.94 52.23 -35.04
C PHE A 120 -33.54 52.67 -33.61
N ASP A 121 -34.51 53.09 -32.81
CA ASP A 121 -34.28 53.75 -31.51
C ASP A 121 -33.44 52.92 -30.52
N GLU A 122 -33.64 51.60 -30.47
CA GLU A 122 -32.92 50.70 -29.58
C GLU A 122 -31.42 50.57 -29.95
N VAL A 123 -31.12 50.62 -31.26
CA VAL A 123 -29.76 50.55 -31.81
C VAL A 123 -29.06 51.88 -31.63
N PHE A 124 -29.79 52.98 -31.91
CA PHE A 124 -29.35 54.34 -31.66
C PHE A 124 -28.95 54.55 -30.19
N GLN A 125 -29.77 54.11 -29.23
CA GLN A 125 -29.43 54.26 -27.81
C GLN A 125 -28.15 53.49 -27.44
N LYS A 126 -28.02 52.22 -27.87
CA LYS A 126 -26.84 51.39 -27.58
C LYS A 126 -25.55 51.90 -28.23
N ILE A 127 -25.63 52.44 -29.46
CA ILE A 127 -24.48 53.07 -30.14
C ILE A 127 -24.12 54.41 -29.50
N GLY A 128 -25.12 55.19 -29.07
CA GLY A 128 -24.93 56.47 -28.37
C GLY A 128 -24.12 56.32 -27.09
N TYR A 129 -24.42 55.30 -26.26
CA TYR A 129 -23.64 55.01 -25.05
C TYR A 129 -22.16 54.69 -25.36
N GLY A 130 -21.89 53.87 -26.39
CA GLY A 130 -20.50 53.54 -26.76
C GLY A 130 -19.69 54.74 -27.28
N LYS A 131 -20.36 55.74 -27.86
CA LYS A 131 -19.74 57.00 -28.28
C LYS A 131 -19.35 57.88 -27.08
N GLU A 132 -20.27 58.06 -26.13
CA GLU A 132 -20.04 58.88 -24.93
C GLU A 132 -18.96 58.27 -24.01
N ASP A 133 -18.93 56.94 -23.87
CA ASP A 133 -17.98 56.25 -23.00
C ASP A 133 -16.57 56.10 -23.61
N PHE A 134 -16.45 55.91 -24.93
CA PHE A 134 -15.16 55.57 -25.57
C PHE A 134 -14.60 56.61 -26.54
N LEU A 135 -15.43 57.34 -27.30
CA LEU A 135 -14.94 58.26 -28.35
C LEU A 135 -14.86 59.71 -27.88
N ASP A 136 -15.86 60.18 -27.13
CA ASP A 136 -15.89 61.57 -26.65
C ASP A 136 -14.70 61.93 -25.74
N PRO A 137 -14.20 61.05 -24.85
CA PRO A 137 -13.01 61.33 -24.03
C PRO A 137 -11.69 61.46 -24.80
N ILE A 138 -11.61 60.90 -26.02
CA ILE A 138 -10.37 60.80 -26.82
C ILE A 138 -10.42 61.58 -28.15
N ARG A 139 -11.57 62.18 -28.51
CA ARG A 139 -11.73 63.00 -29.73
C ARG A 139 -10.76 64.17 -29.81
N SER A 140 -10.48 64.80 -28.68
CA SER A 140 -9.52 65.90 -28.58
C SER A 140 -8.07 65.48 -28.90
N LEU A 141 -7.75 64.19 -28.79
CA LEU A 141 -6.42 63.65 -29.11
C LEU A 141 -6.20 63.51 -30.61
N ILE A 142 -7.26 63.43 -31.42
CA ILE A 142 -7.18 63.20 -32.88
C ILE A 142 -6.48 64.37 -33.58
N ASP A 143 -6.80 65.60 -33.17
CA ASP A 143 -6.22 66.80 -33.78
C ASP A 143 -4.71 66.94 -33.50
N GLY A 144 -4.21 66.30 -32.43
CA GLY A 144 -2.81 66.30 -32.00
C GLY A 144 -1.96 65.09 -32.43
N ILE A 145 -2.50 64.11 -33.17
CA ILE A 145 -1.79 62.86 -33.54
C ILE A 145 -0.47 63.10 -34.29
N ASP A 146 -0.39 64.17 -35.09
CA ASP A 146 0.78 64.49 -35.92
C ASP A 146 1.96 65.05 -35.11
N ASP A 147 1.76 65.41 -33.85
CA ASP A 147 2.80 65.99 -32.99
C ASP A 147 3.28 64.97 -31.93
N GLU A 148 4.44 64.36 -32.19
CA GLU A 148 5.08 63.39 -31.29
C GLU A 148 5.38 63.95 -29.89
N LYS A 149 5.45 65.29 -29.73
CA LYS A 149 5.64 65.91 -28.40
C LYS A 149 4.35 65.97 -27.59
N ILE A 150 3.21 65.89 -28.26
CA ILE A 150 1.88 66.06 -27.65
C ILE A 150 1.21 64.70 -27.43
N VAL A 151 1.34 63.76 -28.38
CA VAL A 151 0.68 62.45 -28.32
C VAL A 151 1.69 61.32 -28.53
N LYS A 152 1.85 60.45 -27.53
CA LYS A 152 2.76 59.29 -27.60
C LYS A 152 2.18 58.15 -28.46
N THR A 153 3.04 57.26 -28.97
CA THR A 153 2.67 56.17 -29.90
C THR A 153 1.67 55.18 -29.29
N ASP A 154 1.77 54.90 -27.99
CA ASP A 154 0.80 54.12 -27.21
C ASP A 154 -0.59 54.77 -27.16
N GLN A 155 -0.65 56.10 -27.08
CA GLN A 155 -1.90 56.87 -27.14
C GLN A 155 -2.51 56.86 -28.55
N VAL A 156 -1.69 56.91 -29.62
CA VAL A 156 -2.16 56.76 -31.00
C VAL A 156 -2.76 55.37 -31.23
N LEU A 157 -2.11 54.32 -30.74
CA LEU A 157 -2.62 52.94 -30.74
C LEU A 157 -3.92 52.81 -29.94
N HIS A 158 -4.00 53.49 -28.79
CA HIS A 158 -5.21 53.52 -27.97
C HIS A 158 -6.39 54.15 -28.73
N VAL A 159 -6.17 55.27 -29.43
CA VAL A 159 -7.18 55.91 -30.29
C VAL A 159 -7.61 54.96 -31.41
N CYS A 160 -6.66 54.32 -32.10
CA CYS A 160 -6.97 53.35 -33.17
C CYS A 160 -7.81 52.17 -32.64
N ASN A 161 -7.44 51.62 -31.48
CA ASN A 161 -8.17 50.52 -30.86
C ASN A 161 -9.56 50.95 -30.39
N ALA A 162 -9.73 52.14 -29.81
CA ALA A 162 -11.03 52.64 -29.38
C ALA A 162 -12.00 52.80 -30.56
N TYR A 163 -11.57 53.45 -31.65
CA TYR A 163 -12.38 53.55 -32.87
C TYR A 163 -12.67 52.19 -33.50
N TYR A 164 -11.68 51.28 -33.51
CA TYR A 164 -11.85 49.91 -33.99
C TYR A 164 -12.93 49.16 -33.20
N GLN A 165 -12.87 49.19 -31.86
CA GLN A 165 -13.86 48.53 -30.99
C GLN A 165 -15.25 49.14 -31.12
N VAL A 166 -15.36 50.47 -31.22
CA VAL A 166 -16.66 51.13 -31.38
C VAL A 166 -17.30 50.76 -32.71
N VAL A 167 -16.55 50.77 -33.81
CA VAL A 167 -17.10 50.35 -35.12
C VAL A 167 -17.42 48.86 -35.12
N LEU A 168 -16.61 47.99 -34.50
CA LEU A 168 -16.95 46.56 -34.37
C LEU A 168 -18.24 46.35 -33.57
N ASN A 169 -18.42 47.06 -32.47
CA ASN A 169 -19.64 47.00 -31.66
C ASN A 169 -20.86 47.50 -32.46
N ILE A 170 -20.71 48.61 -33.20
CA ILE A 170 -21.74 49.13 -34.10
C ILE A 170 -22.10 48.07 -35.15
N GLN A 171 -21.10 47.48 -35.81
CA GLN A 171 -21.28 46.43 -36.81
C GLN A 171 -21.96 45.19 -36.20
N GLN A 172 -21.60 44.77 -34.99
CA GLN A 172 -22.22 43.63 -34.32
C GLN A 172 -23.70 43.90 -33.97
N LEU A 173 -24.00 45.06 -33.38
CA LEU A 173 -25.37 45.48 -33.06
C LEU A 173 -26.22 45.57 -34.33
N ILE A 174 -25.68 46.14 -35.41
CA ILE A 174 -26.36 46.23 -36.70
C ILE A 174 -26.53 44.85 -37.33
N LYS A 175 -25.58 43.92 -37.18
CA LYS A 175 -25.67 42.56 -37.72
C LYS A 175 -26.81 41.77 -37.09
N GLU A 176 -27.00 41.92 -35.78
CA GLU A 176 -28.13 41.33 -35.05
C GLU A 176 -29.48 41.90 -35.51
N GLN A 177 -29.51 43.20 -35.79
CA GLN A 177 -30.72 43.90 -36.22
C GLN A 177 -31.04 43.66 -37.70
N LEU A 178 -30.04 43.59 -38.56
CA LEU A 178 -30.19 43.25 -39.98
C LEU A 178 -30.85 41.88 -40.13
N LYS A 179 -30.46 40.88 -39.32
CA LYS A 179 -31.13 39.56 -39.29
C LYS A 179 -32.61 39.65 -38.93
N LYS A 180 -32.99 40.52 -38.00
CA LYS A 180 -34.40 40.76 -37.63
C LYS A 180 -35.16 41.47 -38.76
N VAL A 181 -34.57 42.50 -39.36
CA VAL A 181 -35.18 43.28 -40.44
C VAL A 181 -35.41 42.42 -41.69
N LEU A 182 -34.43 41.60 -42.09
CA LEU A 182 -34.50 40.71 -43.26
C LEU A 182 -35.58 39.63 -43.18
N LEU A 183 -35.89 39.11 -41.99
CA LEU A 183 -36.74 37.92 -41.81
C LEU A 183 -38.12 38.22 -41.22
N HIS A 184 -38.31 39.37 -40.56
CA HIS A 184 -39.50 39.62 -39.73
C HIS A 184 -40.24 40.93 -40.04
N THR A 185 -39.82 41.71 -41.04
CA THR A 185 -40.52 42.97 -41.38
C THR A 185 -41.31 42.88 -42.70
N ASN A 186 -42.63 43.09 -42.65
CA ASN A 186 -43.52 43.14 -43.82
C ASN A 186 -43.53 44.53 -44.52
N ILE A 187 -42.49 45.33 -44.31
CA ILE A 187 -42.49 46.77 -44.64
C ILE A 187 -41.47 47.09 -45.76
N HIS A 188 -40.82 46.06 -46.33
CA HIS A 188 -39.88 46.26 -47.43
C HIS A 188 -40.59 46.85 -48.66
N ARG A 189 -39.97 47.87 -49.27
CA ARG A 189 -40.43 48.38 -50.56
C ARG A 189 -40.28 47.28 -51.63
N PRO A 190 -41.16 47.21 -52.65
CA PRO A 190 -41.15 46.13 -53.62
C PRO A 190 -39.80 45.91 -54.32
N HIS A 191 -39.06 46.98 -54.61
CA HIS A 191 -37.73 46.90 -55.21
C HIS A 191 -36.67 46.31 -54.25
N ALA A 192 -36.69 46.70 -52.97
CA ALA A 192 -35.78 46.16 -51.96
C ALA A 192 -36.07 44.68 -51.68
N ALA A 193 -37.35 44.31 -51.61
CA ALA A 193 -37.78 42.93 -51.47
C ALA A 193 -37.29 42.05 -52.64
N MET A 194 -37.26 42.58 -53.87
CA MET A 194 -36.75 41.86 -55.04
C MET A 194 -35.25 41.57 -54.94
N TYR A 195 -34.42 42.54 -54.50
CA TYR A 195 -32.99 42.32 -54.29
C TYR A 195 -32.69 41.34 -53.15
N ILE A 196 -33.46 41.41 -52.06
CA ILE A 196 -33.36 40.46 -50.96
C ILE A 196 -33.74 39.05 -51.43
N ALA A 197 -34.85 38.90 -52.16
CA ALA A 197 -35.27 37.62 -52.71
C ALA A 197 -34.23 37.04 -53.66
N PHE A 198 -33.60 37.87 -54.51
CA PHE A 198 -32.49 37.46 -55.36
C PHE A 198 -31.30 36.95 -54.52
N ALA A 199 -30.87 37.69 -53.50
CA ALA A 199 -29.74 37.31 -52.66
C ALA A 199 -30.00 36.00 -51.88
N VAL A 200 -31.23 35.79 -51.38
CA VAL A 200 -31.66 34.54 -50.72
C VAL A 200 -31.73 33.37 -51.70
N LEU A 201 -32.18 33.58 -52.94
CA LEU A 201 -32.15 32.55 -53.97
C LEU A 201 -30.71 32.19 -54.37
N LEU A 202 -29.83 33.18 -54.43
CA LEU A 202 -28.41 32.98 -54.74
C LEU A 202 -27.71 32.16 -53.65
N GLU A 203 -28.08 32.32 -52.38
CA GLU A 203 -27.58 31.50 -51.26
C GLU A 203 -27.81 29.99 -51.48
N LYS A 204 -28.92 29.59 -52.12
CA LYS A 204 -29.14 28.17 -52.47
C LYS A 204 -28.11 27.66 -53.48
N LEU A 205 -27.73 28.48 -54.46
CA LEU A 205 -26.69 28.14 -55.42
C LEU A 205 -25.31 28.14 -54.76
N GLN A 206 -25.03 29.13 -53.92
CA GLN A 206 -23.80 29.22 -53.12
C GLN A 206 -23.59 27.94 -52.28
N ASN A 207 -24.64 27.45 -51.62
CA ASN A 207 -24.61 26.19 -50.87
C ASN A 207 -24.27 24.97 -51.74
N GLN A 208 -24.77 24.92 -52.98
CA GLN A 208 -24.43 23.83 -53.91
C GLN A 208 -22.97 23.88 -54.40
N ILE A 209 -22.47 25.10 -54.66
CA ILE A 209 -21.09 25.37 -55.07
C ILE A 209 -20.14 25.04 -53.91
N ASN A 210 -20.45 25.47 -52.70
CA ASN A 210 -19.66 25.18 -51.50
C ASN A 210 -19.62 23.68 -51.17
N GLY A 211 -20.58 22.88 -51.66
CA GLY A 211 -20.51 21.42 -51.59
C GLY A 211 -19.54 20.75 -52.58
N ILE A 212 -18.96 21.48 -53.55
CA ILE A 212 -18.04 20.91 -54.55
C ILE A 212 -16.75 20.42 -53.89
N THR A 213 -16.19 21.18 -52.94
CA THR A 213 -14.93 20.86 -52.29
C THR A 213 -14.99 19.54 -51.53
N GLU A 214 -16.10 19.29 -50.82
CA GLU A 214 -16.38 18.01 -50.16
C GLU A 214 -16.51 16.85 -51.15
N ARG A 215 -17.32 17.03 -52.22
CA ARG A 215 -17.49 15.98 -53.24
C ARG A 215 -16.18 15.64 -53.94
N HIS A 216 -15.35 16.64 -54.24
CA HIS A 216 -14.03 16.45 -54.84
C HIS A 216 -13.10 15.71 -53.88
N LEU A 217 -13.05 16.08 -52.59
CA LEU A 217 -12.25 15.39 -51.59
C LEU A 217 -12.65 13.91 -51.46
N LYS A 218 -13.96 13.64 -51.36
CA LYS A 218 -14.51 12.28 -51.31
C LYS A 218 -14.17 11.48 -52.56
N PHE A 219 -14.33 12.06 -53.74
CA PHE A 219 -13.93 11.44 -54.99
C PHE A 219 -12.44 11.08 -55.00
N TYR A 220 -11.58 12.03 -54.61
CA TYR A 220 -10.14 11.81 -54.60
C TYR A 220 -9.73 10.70 -53.62
N TYR A 221 -10.27 10.68 -52.41
CA TYR A 221 -9.90 9.67 -51.41
C TYR A 221 -10.49 8.29 -51.72
N ASP A 222 -11.76 8.21 -52.13
CA ASP A 222 -12.47 6.94 -52.33
C ASP A 222 -12.20 6.33 -53.72
N LYS A 223 -12.16 7.14 -54.79
CA LYS A 223 -12.07 6.65 -56.17
C LYS A 223 -10.64 6.67 -56.71
N VAL A 224 -9.89 7.73 -56.44
CA VAL A 224 -8.51 7.88 -56.96
C VAL A 224 -7.52 7.15 -56.06
N LEU A 225 -7.48 7.49 -54.76
CA LEU A 225 -6.57 6.88 -53.79
C LEU A 225 -7.06 5.54 -53.23
N LYS A 226 -8.33 5.19 -53.47
CA LYS A 226 -8.97 3.94 -53.03
C LYS A 226 -8.78 3.66 -51.54
N GLN A 227 -8.84 4.70 -50.72
CA GLN A 227 -8.76 4.57 -49.28
C GLN A 227 -10.03 3.93 -48.73
N ILE A 228 -9.87 3.11 -47.69
CA ILE A 228 -10.97 2.37 -47.08
C ILE A 228 -11.17 2.89 -45.65
N ASN A 229 -12.43 3.03 -45.26
CA ASN A 229 -12.80 3.37 -43.89
C ASN A 229 -12.45 2.20 -42.95
N THR A 230 -12.07 2.47 -41.69
CA THR A 230 -11.76 1.38 -40.74
C THR A 230 -13.04 0.68 -40.33
N SER A 231 -13.05 -0.65 -40.39
CA SER A 231 -14.25 -1.47 -40.14
C SER A 231 -14.61 -1.64 -38.65
N GLY A 232 -14.06 -0.81 -37.78
CA GLY A 232 -14.06 -1.03 -36.32
C GLY A 232 -13.32 -2.31 -35.90
N LYS A 233 -12.90 -2.39 -34.64
CA LYS A 233 -12.33 -3.60 -34.02
C LYS A 233 -13.24 -4.01 -32.87
N PRO A 234 -13.50 -5.32 -32.69
CA PRO A 234 -14.38 -5.79 -31.63
C PRO A 234 -13.77 -5.53 -30.26
N VAL A 235 -14.61 -5.17 -29.28
CA VAL A 235 -14.18 -5.08 -27.89
C VAL A 235 -14.08 -6.47 -27.24
N ARG A 236 -13.28 -6.59 -26.19
CA ARG A 236 -13.11 -7.83 -25.43
C ARG A 236 -13.41 -7.63 -23.96
N THR A 237 -13.81 -8.69 -23.26
CA THR A 237 -13.98 -8.66 -21.80
C THR A 237 -13.85 -10.06 -21.22
N SER A 238 -13.58 -10.15 -19.92
CA SER A 238 -13.59 -11.42 -19.20
C SER A 238 -14.90 -11.55 -18.43
N VAL A 239 -15.47 -12.75 -18.43
CA VAL A 239 -16.72 -13.06 -17.72
C VAL A 239 -16.51 -14.27 -16.84
N CYS A 240 -17.12 -14.24 -15.65
CA CYS A 240 -16.96 -15.24 -14.61
C CYS A 240 -18.28 -16.00 -14.44
N LEU A 241 -18.19 -17.34 -14.41
CA LEU A 241 -19.36 -18.22 -14.39
C LEU A 241 -19.48 -18.92 -13.04
N GLU A 242 -20.53 -18.56 -12.29
CA GLU A 242 -20.89 -19.23 -11.05
C GLU A 242 -21.72 -20.48 -11.38
N MET A 243 -21.24 -21.65 -10.96
CA MET A 243 -21.90 -22.93 -11.14
C MET A 243 -22.97 -23.15 -10.06
N LEU A 244 -24.00 -23.93 -10.37
CA LEU A 244 -24.90 -24.46 -9.34
C LEU A 244 -24.12 -25.40 -8.40
N PRO A 245 -24.38 -25.34 -7.07
CA PRO A 245 -23.75 -26.27 -6.14
C PRO A 245 -24.02 -27.72 -6.58
N THR A 246 -22.99 -28.57 -6.57
CA THR A 246 -23.05 -29.99 -6.99
C THR A 246 -23.28 -30.27 -8.48
N ALA A 247 -23.29 -29.25 -9.34
CA ALA A 247 -23.34 -29.47 -10.78
C ALA A 247 -22.11 -30.29 -11.25
N LYS A 248 -22.33 -31.23 -12.18
CA LYS A 248 -21.22 -31.95 -12.80
C LYS A 248 -20.35 -30.96 -13.60
N PRO A 249 -19.02 -31.11 -13.56
CA PRO A 249 -18.12 -30.33 -14.41
C PRO A 249 -18.53 -30.45 -15.88
N PHE A 250 -18.46 -29.35 -16.63
CA PHE A 250 -18.75 -29.36 -18.06
C PHE A 250 -17.82 -28.41 -18.81
N VAL A 251 -17.57 -28.70 -20.07
CA VAL A 251 -16.75 -27.88 -20.95
C VAL A 251 -17.66 -26.90 -21.70
N LEU A 252 -17.34 -25.62 -21.60
CA LEU A 252 -17.95 -24.56 -22.39
C LEU A 252 -17.15 -24.45 -23.70
N GLU A 253 -17.80 -24.69 -24.83
CA GLU A 253 -17.15 -24.70 -26.14
C GLU A 253 -16.73 -23.30 -26.60
N GLU A 254 -15.71 -23.25 -27.47
CA GLU A 254 -15.34 -22.04 -28.19
C GLU A 254 -16.50 -21.57 -29.08
N GLY A 255 -16.71 -20.25 -29.18
CA GLY A 255 -17.81 -19.68 -29.96
C GLY A 255 -19.17 -19.64 -29.23
N THR A 256 -19.24 -20.05 -27.96
CA THR A 256 -20.47 -19.94 -27.16
C THR A 256 -20.89 -18.47 -27.00
N LEU A 257 -22.17 -18.18 -27.23
CA LEU A 257 -22.68 -16.81 -27.32
C LEU A 257 -23.20 -16.27 -25.97
N PHE A 258 -23.00 -14.98 -25.74
CA PHE A 258 -23.41 -14.23 -24.55
C PHE A 258 -24.13 -12.95 -24.98
N SER A 259 -25.17 -12.56 -24.25
CA SER A 259 -25.90 -11.30 -24.50
C SER A 259 -25.65 -10.28 -23.39
N ALA A 260 -25.34 -9.06 -23.80
CA ALA A 260 -25.28 -7.89 -22.94
C ALA A 260 -26.59 -7.07 -22.98
N GLY A 261 -27.62 -7.57 -23.67
CA GLY A 261 -28.90 -6.89 -23.89
C GLY A 261 -28.80 -5.71 -24.86
N LYS A 262 -29.84 -4.88 -24.86
CA LYS A 262 -29.94 -3.68 -25.68
C LYS A 262 -29.33 -2.49 -24.95
N ILE A 263 -28.09 -2.17 -25.28
CA ILE A 263 -27.33 -1.07 -24.70
C ILE A 263 -26.93 -0.09 -25.79
N LEU A 264 -26.49 1.11 -25.38
CA LEU A 264 -25.98 2.15 -26.29
C LEU A 264 -26.98 2.56 -27.40
N GLY A 265 -28.28 2.42 -27.13
CA GLY A 265 -29.35 2.80 -28.06
C GLY A 265 -29.57 1.84 -29.24
N SER A 266 -28.96 0.65 -29.23
CA SER A 266 -29.18 -0.33 -30.31
C SER A 266 -30.56 -1.01 -30.21
N PRO A 267 -31.25 -1.22 -31.34
CA PRO A 267 -32.48 -2.01 -31.39
C PRO A 267 -32.25 -3.52 -31.16
N ALA A 268 -31.01 -3.99 -31.34
CA ALA A 268 -30.61 -5.39 -31.21
C ALA A 268 -29.73 -5.62 -29.96
N ASP A 269 -29.67 -6.87 -29.51
CA ASP A 269 -28.80 -7.26 -28.41
C ASP A 269 -27.33 -7.22 -28.84
N VAL A 270 -26.46 -6.70 -27.96
CA VAL A 270 -25.01 -6.80 -28.15
C VAL A 270 -24.56 -8.21 -27.78
N ILE A 271 -24.02 -8.94 -28.77
CA ILE A 271 -23.63 -10.35 -28.63
C ILE A 271 -22.11 -10.49 -28.58
N PHE A 272 -21.67 -11.34 -27.68
CA PHE A 272 -20.28 -11.74 -27.49
C PHE A 272 -20.12 -13.24 -27.72
N LYS A 273 -18.93 -13.69 -28.09
CA LYS A 273 -18.56 -15.11 -28.20
C LYS A 273 -17.34 -15.46 -27.36
N THR A 274 -17.24 -16.68 -26.86
CA THR A 274 -16.03 -17.20 -26.20
C THR A 274 -14.90 -17.36 -27.22
N THR A 275 -13.67 -17.01 -26.83
CA THR A 275 -12.49 -17.11 -27.72
C THR A 275 -11.75 -18.44 -27.63
N HIS A 276 -12.07 -19.26 -26.63
CA HIS A 276 -11.50 -20.59 -26.40
C HIS A 276 -12.47 -21.43 -25.55
N GLN A 277 -12.28 -22.75 -25.58
CA GLN A 277 -13.00 -23.67 -24.70
C GLN A 277 -12.50 -23.60 -23.24
N VAL A 278 -13.38 -23.77 -22.27
CA VAL A 278 -13.03 -23.74 -20.83
C VAL A 278 -13.79 -24.80 -20.02
N GLU A 279 -13.12 -25.51 -19.13
CA GLU A 279 -13.77 -26.46 -18.21
C GLU A 279 -14.29 -25.73 -16.96
N LEU A 280 -15.59 -25.77 -16.74
CA LEU A 280 -16.23 -25.13 -15.57
C LEU A 280 -16.43 -26.15 -14.44
N ASN A 281 -16.05 -25.75 -13.23
CA ASN A 281 -16.10 -26.58 -12.03
C ASN A 281 -16.85 -25.86 -10.89
N ASP A 282 -17.43 -26.60 -9.93
CA ASP A 282 -18.05 -26.01 -8.72
C ASP A 282 -16.95 -25.54 -7.75
N LEU A 283 -16.37 -24.38 -8.05
CA LEU A 283 -15.28 -23.76 -7.29
C LEU A 283 -15.76 -22.47 -6.64
N LYS A 284 -15.30 -22.23 -5.41
CA LYS A 284 -15.59 -20.99 -4.67
C LYS A 284 -14.32 -20.42 -4.07
N LEU A 285 -14.08 -19.14 -4.30
CA LEU A 285 -13.05 -18.39 -3.59
C LEU A 285 -13.56 -18.13 -2.17
N VAL A 286 -12.86 -18.64 -1.17
CA VAL A 286 -13.29 -18.56 0.24
C VAL A 286 -12.41 -17.59 1.02
N GLU A 287 -11.11 -17.57 0.74
CA GLU A 287 -10.13 -16.80 1.48
C GLU A 287 -9.18 -16.08 0.52
N LEU A 288 -8.85 -14.83 0.84
CA LEU A 288 -7.84 -14.04 0.14
C LEU A 288 -7.04 -13.25 1.18
N LYS A 289 -5.73 -13.49 1.25
CA LYS A 289 -4.83 -12.91 2.25
C LYS A 289 -3.50 -12.52 1.62
N SER A 290 -2.84 -11.49 2.13
CA SER A 290 -1.44 -11.19 1.78
C SER A 290 -0.56 -11.21 3.02
N LEU A 291 0.70 -11.59 2.83
CA LEU A 291 1.75 -11.56 3.86
C LEU A 291 2.94 -10.77 3.30
N LEU A 292 3.43 -9.79 4.06
CA LEU A 292 4.53 -8.93 3.68
C LEU A 292 5.62 -8.96 4.76
N PHE A 293 6.85 -9.22 4.34
CA PHE A 293 8.06 -9.05 5.14
C PHE A 293 8.74 -7.74 4.72
N ALA A 294 8.34 -6.62 5.35
CA ALA A 294 8.79 -5.30 4.93
C ALA A 294 10.22 -5.01 5.41
N LYS A 295 11.00 -4.31 4.57
CA LYS A 295 12.31 -3.77 4.89
C LYS A 295 12.24 -2.24 4.91
N ASN A 296 12.33 -1.62 6.08
CA ASN A 296 12.28 -0.17 6.16
C ASN A 296 13.72 0.41 6.03
N PRO A 297 14.06 1.12 4.93
CA PRO A 297 15.41 1.68 4.74
C PRO A 297 15.75 2.77 5.78
N HIS A 298 14.74 3.38 6.41
CA HIS A 298 14.94 4.37 7.47
C HIS A 298 15.29 3.74 8.84
N LEU A 299 15.06 2.44 9.02
CA LEU A 299 15.40 1.68 10.24
C LEU A 299 16.78 1.00 10.10
N ASN A 300 17.75 1.68 9.51
CA ASN A 300 19.08 1.12 9.26
C ASN A 300 19.87 0.89 10.56
N CYS A 301 20.01 -0.37 10.95
CA CYS A 301 20.71 -0.81 12.16
C CYS A 301 22.24 -0.82 12.03
N GLY A 302 22.80 -0.40 10.88
CA GLY A 302 24.24 -0.45 10.61
C GLY A 302 24.75 -1.70 9.93
N THR A 303 23.85 -2.50 9.39
CA THR A 303 24.20 -3.74 8.71
C THR A 303 24.46 -3.51 7.23
N SER A 304 25.26 -4.38 6.63
CA SER A 304 25.57 -4.39 5.19
C SER A 304 24.36 -4.74 4.34
N GLU A 305 23.41 -5.51 4.89
CA GLU A 305 22.13 -5.83 4.27
C GLU A 305 20.96 -5.14 5.00
N GLU A 306 19.88 -4.83 4.25
CA GLU A 306 18.63 -4.35 4.80
C GLU A 306 17.87 -5.47 5.52
N LEU A 307 17.69 -5.31 6.84
CA LEU A 307 16.95 -6.24 7.68
C LEU A 307 15.44 -6.12 7.43
N ILE A 308 14.76 -7.25 7.54
CA ILE A 308 13.29 -7.27 7.64
C ILE A 308 12.93 -6.58 8.95
N SER A 309 12.17 -5.49 8.87
CA SER A 309 11.76 -4.67 10.00
C SER A 309 10.39 -5.05 10.54
N SER A 310 9.57 -5.73 9.74
CA SER A 310 8.28 -6.27 10.23
C SER A 310 7.69 -7.37 9.35
N ALA A 311 6.80 -8.18 9.91
CA ALA A 311 5.93 -9.09 9.18
C ALA A 311 4.44 -8.71 9.36
N THR A 312 3.74 -8.46 8.25
CA THR A 312 2.34 -8.02 8.25
C THR A 312 1.43 -8.92 7.44
N ILE A 313 0.23 -9.18 7.95
CA ILE A 313 -0.81 -9.96 7.29
C ILE A 313 -2.05 -9.09 7.05
N GLN A 314 -2.51 -9.05 5.80
CA GLN A 314 -3.78 -8.39 5.45
C GLN A 314 -4.77 -9.46 5.00
N LYS A 315 -5.90 -9.55 5.69
CA LYS A 315 -7.03 -10.42 5.27
C LYS A 315 -7.99 -9.57 4.44
N MET A 316 -8.15 -9.92 3.18
CA MET A 316 -9.02 -9.20 2.23
C MET A 316 -10.40 -9.83 2.15
N MET A 317 -10.45 -11.17 2.15
CA MET A 317 -11.68 -11.96 2.06
C MET A 317 -11.65 -13.12 3.06
N SER A 318 -12.79 -13.38 3.71
CA SER A 318 -13.01 -14.58 4.53
C SER A 318 -14.43 -15.10 4.35
N GLY A 319 -14.59 -16.43 4.29
CA GLY A 319 -15.89 -17.07 4.01
C GLY A 319 -16.51 -16.66 2.67
N GLY A 320 -15.70 -16.24 1.70
CA GLY A 320 -16.13 -15.76 0.38
C GLY A 320 -16.70 -14.33 0.38
N LYS A 321 -16.56 -13.57 1.47
CA LYS A 321 -17.01 -12.17 1.57
C LYS A 321 -15.84 -11.22 1.83
N PRO A 322 -15.82 -10.03 1.18
CA PRO A 322 -14.91 -8.94 1.53
C PRO A 322 -14.99 -8.58 3.02
N ILE A 323 -13.86 -8.45 3.70
CA ILE A 323 -13.82 -7.99 5.11
C ILE A 323 -13.96 -6.46 5.16
N HIS A 324 -13.23 -5.74 4.31
CA HIS A 324 -13.29 -4.29 4.17
C HIS A 324 -13.40 -3.90 2.69
N PRO A 325 -14.61 -3.73 2.14
CA PRO A 325 -14.81 -3.42 0.72
C PRO A 325 -14.30 -2.02 0.32
N GLU A 326 -14.24 -1.08 1.28
CA GLU A 326 -13.73 0.29 1.09
C GLU A 326 -12.20 0.36 1.01
N ARG A 327 -11.48 -0.68 1.48
CA ARG A 327 -10.03 -0.65 1.62
C ARG A 327 -9.36 -1.21 0.36
N ASN A 328 -8.34 -0.50 -0.15
CA ASN A 328 -7.50 -1.01 -1.24
C ASN A 328 -6.82 -2.33 -0.83
N TRP A 329 -6.96 -3.33 -1.69
CA TRP A 329 -6.32 -4.64 -1.57
C TRP A 329 -4.99 -4.62 -2.30
N TYR A 330 -3.90 -4.30 -1.60
CA TYR A 330 -2.57 -4.36 -2.20
C TYR A 330 -2.20 -5.81 -2.48
N SER A 331 -1.78 -6.14 -3.71
CA SER A 331 -1.59 -7.54 -4.16
C SER A 331 -0.77 -8.38 -3.19
N PHE A 332 0.25 -7.79 -2.58
CA PHE A 332 1.15 -8.48 -1.64
C PHE A 332 1.28 -7.71 -0.32
N GLY A 333 0.26 -6.93 0.04
CA GLY A 333 0.18 -6.22 1.33
C GLY A 333 0.97 -4.92 1.43
N ALA A 334 1.61 -4.45 0.36
CA ALA A 334 2.48 -3.27 0.41
C ALA A 334 2.07 -2.14 -0.57
N ASN A 335 2.34 -0.90 -0.14
CA ASN A 335 2.37 0.30 -0.96
C ASN A 335 3.56 1.18 -0.52
N LYS A 336 3.82 2.30 -1.21
CA LYS A 336 4.92 3.22 -0.84
C LYS A 336 4.85 3.77 0.59
N GLU A 337 3.66 3.88 1.17
CA GLU A 337 3.49 4.33 2.56
C GLU A 337 3.82 3.24 3.57
N THR A 338 3.64 1.97 3.20
CA THR A 338 3.86 0.81 4.06
C THR A 338 5.31 0.76 4.54
N TYR A 339 6.25 1.08 3.65
CA TYR A 339 7.69 1.14 3.93
C TYR A 339 8.13 2.38 4.73
N ARG A 340 7.27 3.39 4.85
CA ARG A 340 7.55 4.60 5.63
C ARG A 340 7.05 4.52 7.07
N ARG A 341 6.21 3.53 7.39
CA ARG A 341 5.69 3.37 8.75
C ARG A 341 6.77 2.79 9.66
N ALA A 342 7.00 3.45 10.79
CA ALA A 342 7.87 2.95 11.85
C ALA A 342 7.19 1.88 12.71
N THR A 343 5.84 1.87 12.74
CA THR A 343 5.05 0.94 13.57
C THR A 343 3.97 0.23 12.76
N VAL A 344 3.75 -1.04 13.11
CA VAL A 344 2.70 -1.88 12.54
C VAL A 344 1.45 -1.79 13.41
N LYS A 345 0.27 -1.76 12.79
CA LYS A 345 -1.00 -1.86 13.52
C LYS A 345 -1.15 -3.27 14.10
N ASN A 346 -1.52 -3.40 15.37
CA ASN A 346 -1.68 -4.71 16.03
C ASN A 346 -2.57 -5.70 15.27
N GLU A 347 -3.61 -5.23 14.58
CA GLU A 347 -4.54 -6.08 13.80
C GLU A 347 -3.91 -6.65 12.51
N GLU A 348 -2.79 -6.06 12.06
CA GLU A 348 -2.07 -6.42 10.83
C GLU A 348 -0.80 -7.21 11.13
N VAL A 349 -0.46 -7.44 12.41
CA VAL A 349 0.74 -8.19 12.83
C VAL A 349 0.62 -9.65 12.40
N ALA A 350 1.64 -10.15 11.68
CA ALA A 350 1.73 -11.54 11.33
C ALA A 350 2.33 -12.34 12.49
N THR A 351 1.55 -13.22 13.12
CA THR A 351 2.05 -14.05 14.22
C THR A 351 3.06 -15.08 13.71
N LEU A 352 4.32 -14.93 14.15
CA LEU A 352 5.44 -15.80 13.81
C LEU A 352 6.14 -16.25 15.10
N GLY A 353 6.66 -17.47 15.12
CA GLY A 353 7.32 -18.00 16.31
C GLY A 353 7.41 -19.51 16.35
N PHE A 354 7.49 -20.07 17.55
CA PHE A 354 7.49 -21.51 17.78
C PHE A 354 6.93 -21.88 19.17
N ILE A 355 6.52 -23.13 19.32
CA ILE A 355 6.02 -23.71 20.56
C ILE A 355 6.87 -24.94 20.90
N ILE A 356 7.33 -24.99 22.15
CA ILE A 356 8.09 -26.10 22.71
C ILE A 356 7.20 -26.82 23.71
N HIS A 357 6.86 -28.08 23.43
CA HIS A 357 6.19 -28.96 24.37
C HIS A 357 7.24 -29.86 25.02
N SER A 358 7.21 -30.00 26.33
CA SER A 358 8.08 -30.94 27.05
C SER A 358 7.44 -31.37 28.38
N PRO A 359 7.51 -32.67 28.75
CA PRO A 359 7.05 -33.13 30.06
C PRO A 359 7.76 -32.44 31.24
N VAL A 360 9.00 -31.97 31.04
CA VAL A 360 9.78 -31.20 32.02
C VAL A 360 9.03 -29.95 32.47
N LEU A 361 8.22 -29.36 31.58
CA LEU A 361 7.47 -28.14 31.83
C LEU A 361 6.24 -28.33 32.72
N HIS A 362 5.83 -29.55 33.10
CA HIS A 362 4.71 -29.75 34.03
C HIS A 362 5.09 -29.32 35.45
N LEU A 363 4.89 -28.07 35.84
CA LEU A 363 5.43 -27.47 37.06
C LEU A 363 4.30 -26.85 37.90
N GLU A 364 3.79 -27.59 38.88
CA GLU A 364 2.57 -27.23 39.60
C GLU A 364 2.75 -26.09 40.61
N GLU A 365 3.83 -26.13 41.41
CA GLU A 365 4.05 -25.19 42.52
C GLU A 365 5.56 -25.02 42.82
N GLY A 366 5.88 -24.18 43.81
CA GLY A 366 7.25 -23.90 44.23
C GLY A 366 7.91 -22.77 43.43
N ASP A 367 9.16 -22.46 43.76
CA ASP A 367 9.98 -21.58 42.93
C ASP A 367 10.57 -22.39 41.79
N ARG A 368 10.24 -22.00 40.56
CA ARG A 368 10.52 -22.74 39.33
C ARG A 368 11.42 -21.90 38.43
N ASN A 369 12.65 -22.36 38.23
CA ASN A 369 13.58 -21.77 37.27
C ASN A 369 13.65 -22.69 36.05
N ILE A 370 13.33 -22.17 34.89
CA ILE A 370 13.34 -22.90 33.62
C ILE A 370 14.44 -22.29 32.75
N CYS A 371 15.32 -23.13 32.21
CA CYS A 371 16.34 -22.74 31.26
C CYS A 371 16.14 -23.54 29.96
N VAL A 372 15.90 -22.83 28.86
CA VAL A 372 15.80 -23.43 27.53
C VAL A 372 17.03 -23.05 26.73
N THR A 373 17.85 -24.04 26.35
CA THR A 373 19.09 -23.83 25.60
C THR A 373 18.94 -24.36 24.18
N PHE A 374 19.25 -23.52 23.20
CA PHE A 374 19.16 -23.81 21.78
C PHE A 374 20.57 -23.96 21.22
N TYR A 375 20.83 -25.12 20.60
CA TYR A 375 22.10 -25.42 19.93
C TYR A 375 21.91 -25.26 18.42
N LEU A 376 22.67 -24.34 17.84
CA LEU A 376 22.57 -23.91 16.46
C LEU A 376 23.65 -24.54 15.59
N HIS A 377 23.40 -24.62 14.28
CA HIS A 377 24.39 -24.99 13.27
C HIS A 377 24.00 -24.46 11.88
N GLY A 378 24.90 -24.66 10.92
CA GLY A 378 24.69 -24.37 9.50
C GLY A 378 24.96 -22.91 9.12
N ASN A 379 24.96 -22.64 7.81
CA ASN A 379 25.37 -21.35 7.24
C ASN A 379 24.53 -20.14 7.73
N GLY A 380 23.28 -20.38 8.17
CA GLY A 380 22.44 -19.32 8.72
C GLY A 380 22.98 -18.75 10.04
N GLN A 381 23.70 -19.55 10.82
CA GLN A 381 24.37 -19.11 12.04
C GLN A 381 25.49 -18.13 11.72
N ASP A 382 26.32 -18.42 10.72
CA ASP A 382 27.44 -17.56 10.32
C ASP A 382 26.94 -16.19 9.84
N LYS A 383 25.83 -16.18 9.09
CA LYS A 383 25.18 -14.94 8.65
C LYS A 383 24.63 -14.13 9.84
N ALA A 384 23.96 -14.79 10.79
CA ALA A 384 23.49 -14.12 12.00
C ALA A 384 24.66 -13.54 12.82
N ALA A 385 25.76 -14.30 12.95
CA ALA A 385 26.99 -13.86 13.61
C ALA A 385 27.58 -12.60 12.96
N GLN A 386 27.65 -12.56 11.62
CA GLN A 386 28.13 -11.41 10.87
C GLN A 386 27.27 -10.16 11.13
N LEU A 387 25.94 -10.28 11.05
CA LEU A 387 25.02 -9.16 11.28
C LEU A 387 25.15 -8.61 12.72
N LEU A 388 25.33 -9.49 13.70
CA LEU A 388 25.55 -9.09 15.10
C LEU A 388 26.89 -8.36 15.28
N GLN A 389 27.93 -8.79 14.59
CA GLN A 389 29.24 -8.14 14.62
C GLN A 389 29.17 -6.73 13.99
N GLU A 390 28.46 -6.56 12.89
CA GLU A 390 28.23 -5.24 12.26
C GLU A 390 27.49 -4.28 13.19
N ILE A 391 26.42 -4.75 13.85
CA ILE A 391 25.67 -3.94 14.82
C ILE A 391 26.51 -3.60 16.05
N SER A 392 27.28 -4.57 16.56
CA SER A 392 28.22 -4.40 17.67
C SER A 392 29.26 -3.32 17.37
N ASN A 393 29.89 -3.37 16.19
CA ASN A 393 30.87 -2.38 15.74
C ASN A 393 30.27 -0.98 15.64
N LYS A 394 29.03 -0.84 15.15
CA LYS A 394 28.38 0.47 15.01
C LYS A 394 27.91 1.05 16.35
N LYS A 395 27.45 0.21 17.29
CA LYS A 395 26.97 0.63 18.61
C LYS A 395 28.09 0.80 19.65
N GLY A 396 29.27 0.23 19.42
CA GLY A 396 30.38 0.22 20.39
C GLY A 396 30.11 -0.70 21.59
N GLU A 397 29.18 -1.64 21.47
CA GLU A 397 28.83 -2.62 22.51
C GLU A 397 29.43 -3.99 22.19
N SER A 398 29.61 -4.86 23.18
CA SER A 398 30.02 -6.25 22.93
C SER A 398 28.94 -7.04 22.19
N ILE A 399 29.33 -8.00 21.35
CA ILE A 399 28.42 -8.90 20.62
C ILE A 399 27.41 -9.57 21.56
N SER A 400 27.87 -9.99 22.74
CA SER A 400 27.02 -10.64 23.76
C SER A 400 25.95 -9.69 24.32
N SER A 401 26.26 -8.40 24.52
CA SER A 401 25.29 -7.38 24.94
C SER A 401 24.21 -7.17 23.88
N VAL A 402 24.64 -6.93 22.63
CA VAL A 402 23.73 -6.70 21.49
C VAL A 402 22.79 -7.89 21.31
N PHE A 403 23.34 -9.10 21.33
CA PHE A 403 22.56 -10.32 21.16
C PHE A 403 21.56 -10.55 22.31
N THR A 404 21.98 -10.32 23.56
CA THR A 404 21.10 -10.44 24.74
C THR A 404 19.94 -9.46 24.65
N ASN A 405 20.22 -8.21 24.32
CA ASN A 405 19.21 -7.16 24.18
C ASN A 405 18.22 -7.48 23.02
N LEU A 406 18.74 -8.04 21.93
CA LEU A 406 17.95 -8.46 20.77
C LEU A 406 17.01 -9.63 21.11
N LEU A 407 17.44 -10.62 21.88
CA LEU A 407 16.57 -11.74 22.30
C LEU A 407 15.58 -11.35 23.40
N VAL A 408 15.96 -10.50 24.35
CA VAL A 408 15.09 -10.05 25.46
C VAL A 408 13.95 -9.15 24.97
N ASN A 409 14.19 -8.33 23.94
CA ASN A 409 13.12 -7.54 23.34
C ASN A 409 12.39 -8.27 22.20
N GLY A 410 13.05 -9.25 21.58
CA GLY A 410 12.61 -9.89 20.34
C GLY A 410 11.55 -10.99 20.50
N PHE A 411 11.33 -11.52 21.71
CA PHE A 411 10.30 -12.52 21.97
C PHE A 411 9.21 -12.02 22.92
N LYS A 412 7.97 -12.42 22.64
CA LYS A 412 6.87 -12.50 23.61
C LYS A 412 6.74 -13.94 24.02
N ILE A 413 7.01 -14.24 25.29
CA ILE A 413 7.00 -15.62 25.81
C ILE A 413 5.75 -15.82 26.66
N GLN A 414 5.05 -16.91 26.38
CA GLN A 414 3.89 -17.36 27.15
C GLN A 414 4.10 -18.80 27.60
N TYR A 415 3.50 -19.18 28.72
CA TYR A 415 3.42 -20.57 29.15
C TYR A 415 1.98 -21.04 29.25
N SER A 416 1.78 -22.35 29.06
CA SER A 416 0.45 -22.94 29.14
C SER A 416 0.03 -23.18 30.60
N ASN A 417 -1.23 -22.91 30.88
CA ASN A 417 -1.95 -23.33 32.08
C ASN A 417 -3.27 -24.01 31.66
N ALA A 418 -3.97 -24.65 32.60
CA ALA A 418 -5.23 -25.36 32.35
C ALA A 418 -6.29 -24.48 31.67
N GLU A 419 -6.33 -23.19 32.01
CA GLU A 419 -7.29 -22.20 31.49
C GLU A 419 -6.85 -21.53 30.18
N GLY A 420 -5.56 -21.51 29.85
CA GLY A 420 -5.05 -20.79 28.67
C GLY A 420 -3.57 -20.42 28.75
N TRP A 421 -3.15 -19.48 27.90
CA TRP A 421 -1.79 -18.94 27.86
C TRP A 421 -1.61 -17.82 28.87
N ILE A 422 -0.44 -17.78 29.52
CA ILE A 422 -0.08 -16.75 30.50
C ILE A 422 1.24 -16.09 30.08
N ASP A 423 1.25 -14.76 30.05
CA ASP A 423 2.41 -13.97 29.66
C ASP A 423 3.54 -14.03 30.70
N ILE A 424 4.77 -14.07 30.21
CA ILE A 424 5.99 -13.98 31.00
C ILE A 424 6.55 -12.57 30.84
N GLU A 425 6.37 -11.74 31.87
CA GLU A 425 6.76 -10.33 31.85
C GLU A 425 8.28 -10.13 31.74
N ASN A 426 9.06 -10.99 32.41
CA ASN A 426 10.52 -10.86 32.47
C ASN A 426 11.19 -12.21 32.27
N TYR A 427 12.17 -12.25 31.38
CA TYR A 427 13.06 -13.38 31.17
C TYR A 427 14.47 -12.87 30.88
N THR A 428 15.45 -13.75 30.99
CA THR A 428 16.85 -13.46 30.68
C THR A 428 17.27 -14.22 29.44
N ALA A 429 18.12 -13.62 28.62
CA ALA A 429 18.78 -14.32 27.53
C ALA A 429 20.29 -14.34 27.80
N ARG A 430 20.97 -15.42 27.42
CA ARG A 430 22.43 -15.51 27.45
C ARG A 430 22.94 -16.20 26.20
N ASN A 431 24.09 -15.74 25.71
CA ASN A 431 24.83 -16.36 24.62
C ASN A 431 26.21 -16.75 25.13
N PRO A 432 26.36 -17.99 25.65
CA PRO A 432 27.65 -18.48 26.12
C PRO A 432 28.65 -18.70 24.97
N GLU A 433 28.17 -19.10 23.79
CA GLU A 433 28.97 -19.39 22.60
C GLU A 433 28.18 -18.98 21.34
N MET A 434 28.86 -18.62 20.25
CA MET A 434 28.20 -18.12 19.03
C MET A 434 27.13 -19.04 18.43
N ASN A 435 27.23 -20.35 18.68
CA ASN A 435 26.30 -21.39 18.24
C ASN A 435 25.28 -21.78 19.32
N VAL A 436 25.24 -21.12 20.48
CA VAL A 436 24.35 -21.48 21.58
C VAL A 436 23.72 -20.25 22.20
N PHE A 437 22.41 -20.27 22.39
CA PHE A 437 21.74 -19.30 23.25
C PHE A 437 20.79 -19.97 24.22
N SER A 438 20.57 -19.32 25.37
CA SER A 438 19.69 -19.82 26.41
C SER A 438 18.72 -18.74 26.86
N ILE A 439 17.49 -19.16 27.17
CA ILE A 439 16.43 -18.33 27.73
C ILE A 439 16.12 -18.83 29.15
N GLY A 440 16.37 -17.99 30.14
CA GLY A 440 16.09 -18.24 31.55
C GLY A 440 14.79 -17.57 32.00
N ILE A 441 13.85 -18.37 32.49
CA ILE A 441 12.53 -17.95 32.99
C ILE A 441 12.44 -18.29 34.47
N ARG A 442 11.97 -17.34 35.29
CA ARG A 442 11.75 -17.55 36.72
C ARG A 442 10.28 -17.36 37.07
N LEU A 443 9.63 -18.42 37.52
CA LEU A 443 8.27 -18.40 38.04
C LEU A 443 8.31 -18.58 39.55
N ASN A 444 7.97 -17.52 40.28
CA ASN A 444 7.89 -17.57 41.74
C ASN A 444 6.64 -18.38 42.20
N LYS A 445 6.52 -18.59 43.50
CA LYS A 445 5.39 -19.33 44.11
C LYS A 445 4.00 -18.73 43.85
N MET A 446 3.91 -17.45 43.48
CA MET A 446 2.63 -16.75 43.25
C MET A 446 2.10 -16.96 41.83
N LYS A 447 2.96 -17.29 40.87
CA LYS A 447 2.54 -17.57 39.49
C LYS A 447 1.80 -18.92 39.44
N PRO A 448 0.75 -19.08 38.62
CA PRO A 448 -0.01 -20.33 38.51
C PRO A 448 0.84 -21.50 37.97
N ALA A 449 0.27 -22.70 38.05
CA ALA A 449 0.90 -23.93 37.54
C ALA A 449 1.19 -23.86 36.03
N LEU A 450 2.36 -24.34 35.62
CA LEU A 450 2.68 -24.59 34.21
C LEU A 450 2.22 -26.00 33.88
N GLN A 451 1.13 -26.13 33.14
CA GLN A 451 0.50 -27.42 32.86
C GLN A 451 -0.13 -27.45 31.47
N ALA A 452 -0.51 -28.64 31.00
CA ALA A 452 -1.18 -28.80 29.72
C ALA A 452 -2.54 -28.06 29.72
N GLN A 453 -2.83 -27.36 28.63
CA GLN A 453 -4.12 -26.72 28.43
C GLN A 453 -5.22 -27.78 28.22
N LYS A 454 -6.46 -27.48 28.59
CA LYS A 454 -7.61 -28.35 28.31
C LYS A 454 -7.69 -28.70 26.82
N GLY A 455 -7.55 -29.99 26.49
CA GLY A 455 -7.52 -30.49 25.10
C GLY A 455 -6.13 -30.58 24.45
N SER A 456 -5.07 -30.14 25.15
CA SER A 456 -3.67 -30.39 24.79
C SER A 456 -3.09 -31.50 25.67
N PHE A 457 -2.12 -32.25 25.15
CA PHE A 457 -1.53 -33.41 25.82
C PHE A 457 -0.19 -33.10 26.51
N ALA A 458 0.32 -31.87 26.42
CA ALA A 458 1.59 -31.51 27.04
C ALA A 458 1.65 -30.02 27.43
N PRO A 459 2.32 -29.69 28.55
CA PRO A 459 2.68 -28.32 28.87
C PRO A 459 3.65 -27.74 27.85
N ALA A 460 3.54 -26.43 27.63
CA ALA A 460 4.19 -25.76 26.54
C ALA A 460 4.71 -24.36 26.90
N LEU A 461 5.82 -24.00 26.26
CA LEU A 461 6.28 -22.62 26.14
C LEU A 461 6.05 -22.15 24.71
N ARG A 462 5.40 -21.00 24.55
CA ARG A 462 5.11 -20.34 23.28
C ARG A 462 5.98 -19.12 23.15
N PHE A 463 6.79 -19.07 22.10
CA PHE A 463 7.69 -17.98 21.76
C PHE A 463 7.17 -17.32 20.49
N GLU A 464 6.70 -16.08 20.59
CA GLU A 464 6.28 -15.28 19.44
C GLU A 464 7.26 -14.14 19.20
N LEU A 465 7.46 -13.77 17.94
CA LEU A 465 8.29 -12.61 17.61
C LEU A 465 7.58 -11.32 18.00
N ASN A 466 8.34 -10.39 18.57
CA ASN A 466 7.85 -9.07 18.92
C ASN A 466 8.09 -8.07 17.78
N GLU A 467 7.07 -7.77 16.99
CA GLU A 467 7.11 -6.75 15.92
C GLU A 467 7.42 -5.34 16.45
N ASN A 468 7.16 -5.06 17.73
CA ASN A 468 7.43 -3.75 18.33
C ASN A 468 8.85 -3.65 18.91
N ALA A 469 9.68 -4.69 18.75
CA ALA A 469 11.07 -4.65 19.18
C ALA A 469 11.86 -3.65 18.31
N PRO A 470 12.87 -2.95 18.87
CA PRO A 470 13.70 -2.02 18.10
C PRO A 470 14.38 -2.67 16.88
N ILE A 471 14.69 -3.96 16.98
CA ILE A 471 15.20 -4.79 15.88
C ILE A 471 14.32 -6.03 15.80
N PHE A 472 13.69 -6.23 14.65
CA PHE A 472 12.83 -7.38 14.42
C PHE A 472 13.66 -8.66 14.25
N LEU A 473 13.37 -9.65 15.10
CA LEU A 473 14.22 -10.83 15.31
C LEU A 473 14.25 -11.81 14.12
N TYR A 474 13.26 -11.74 13.23
CA TYR A 474 13.10 -12.70 12.14
C TYR A 474 14.33 -12.82 11.23
N SER A 475 14.97 -11.69 10.89
CA SER A 475 16.16 -11.66 10.02
C SER A 475 17.33 -12.50 10.55
N PHE A 476 17.43 -12.64 11.88
CA PHE A 476 18.51 -13.37 12.55
C PHE A 476 18.22 -14.86 12.70
N LEU A 477 16.95 -15.27 12.82
CA LEU A 477 16.59 -16.65 13.18
C LEU A 477 15.97 -17.47 12.05
N HIS A 478 15.41 -16.84 11.00
CA HIS A 478 14.66 -17.56 9.95
C HIS A 478 15.50 -18.54 9.09
N GLN A 479 16.81 -18.34 9.03
CA GLN A 479 17.76 -19.21 8.30
C GLN A 479 18.58 -20.11 9.23
N VAL A 480 18.44 -19.97 10.54
CA VAL A 480 19.23 -20.73 11.52
C VAL A 480 18.63 -22.11 11.74
N GLU A 481 19.50 -23.13 11.77
CA GLU A 481 19.12 -24.53 11.97
C GLU A 481 19.54 -25.03 13.35
N LEU A 482 18.72 -25.91 13.94
CA LEU A 482 18.87 -26.47 15.27
C LEU A 482 19.47 -27.87 15.19
N THR A 483 20.43 -28.15 16.07
CA THR A 483 20.90 -29.51 16.32
C THR A 483 20.09 -30.15 17.46
N LYS A 484 19.90 -29.41 18.55
CA LYS A 484 19.22 -29.83 19.77
C LYS A 484 18.62 -28.62 20.49
N ILE A 485 17.50 -28.82 21.17
CA ILE A 485 16.99 -27.94 22.23
C ILE A 485 17.05 -28.71 23.54
N ASN A 486 17.62 -28.09 24.56
CA ASN A 486 17.65 -28.61 25.92
C ASN A 486 16.67 -27.81 26.79
N VAL A 487 15.80 -28.50 27.52
CA VAL A 487 14.84 -27.91 28.45
C VAL A 487 15.18 -28.41 29.84
N LYS A 488 15.70 -27.51 30.68
CA LYS A 488 16.04 -27.78 32.08
C LYS A 488 15.08 -27.03 33.00
N ALA A 489 14.56 -27.70 34.02
CA ALA A 489 13.76 -27.09 35.07
C ALA A 489 14.31 -27.45 36.46
N GLU A 490 14.50 -26.42 37.28
CA GLU A 490 14.89 -26.49 38.68
C GLU A 490 13.72 -26.02 39.52
N VAL A 491 13.20 -26.89 40.38
CA VAL A 491 12.07 -26.59 41.26
C VAL A 491 12.51 -26.72 42.69
N SER A 492 12.15 -25.74 43.50
CA SER A 492 12.42 -25.74 44.94
C SER A 492 11.17 -25.49 45.77
N GLY A 493 11.08 -26.22 46.88
CA GLY A 493 10.02 -26.05 47.87
C GLY A 493 8.65 -26.62 47.46
N LEU A 494 8.62 -27.74 46.75
CA LEU A 494 7.41 -28.52 46.45
C LEU A 494 6.84 -29.11 47.75
N LYS A 495 5.56 -28.90 48.08
CA LYS A 495 4.98 -29.26 49.39
C LYS A 495 3.75 -30.16 49.31
N ASN A 496 2.97 -30.05 48.24
CA ASN A 496 1.83 -30.91 47.98
C ASN A 496 2.33 -32.27 47.48
N LEU A 497 2.60 -33.16 48.44
CA LEU A 497 3.24 -34.46 48.27
C LEU A 497 2.37 -35.54 48.92
N ALA A 498 2.29 -36.71 48.28
CA ALA A 498 1.71 -37.89 48.91
C ALA A 498 2.77 -38.55 49.80
N ILE A 499 2.65 -38.38 51.11
CA ILE A 499 3.62 -38.87 52.10
C ILE A 499 3.07 -40.11 52.79
N TYR A 500 3.88 -41.16 52.91
CA TYR A 500 3.55 -42.40 53.61
C TYR A 500 4.68 -42.79 54.56
N ASN A 501 4.34 -43.27 55.74
CA ASN A 501 5.26 -43.95 56.65
C ASN A 501 4.75 -45.38 56.94
N ASN A 502 5.33 -46.04 57.93
CA ASN A 502 4.95 -47.39 58.38
C ASN A 502 3.48 -47.55 58.84
N ILE A 503 2.79 -46.44 59.18
CA ILE A 503 1.40 -46.45 59.69
C ILE A 503 0.39 -46.14 58.58
N GLY A 504 0.83 -45.51 57.48
CA GLY A 504 -0.03 -45.17 56.35
C GLY A 504 0.25 -43.78 55.78
N LYS A 505 -0.76 -43.20 55.11
CA LYS A 505 -0.68 -41.88 54.47
C LYS A 505 -0.70 -40.77 55.53
N MET A 506 0.28 -39.87 55.47
CA MET A 506 0.40 -38.71 56.36
C MET A 506 -0.32 -37.49 55.77
N THR A 507 -0.82 -36.60 56.63
CA THR A 507 -1.43 -35.33 56.22
C THR A 507 -0.34 -34.26 56.14
N PRO A 508 -0.01 -33.72 54.95
CA PRO A 508 0.97 -32.64 54.83
C PRO A 508 0.56 -31.39 55.63
N GLY A 509 1.53 -30.69 56.22
CA GLY A 509 1.31 -29.43 56.95
C GLY A 509 0.94 -29.58 58.44
N LYS A 510 0.81 -30.82 58.96
CA LYS A 510 0.77 -31.10 60.40
C LYS A 510 2.00 -31.89 60.81
N PRO A 511 2.60 -31.64 61.99
CA PRO A 511 3.70 -32.46 62.48
C PRO A 511 3.30 -33.95 62.60
N PHE A 512 4.20 -34.86 62.19
CA PHE A 512 4.00 -36.30 62.29
C PHE A 512 5.30 -37.04 62.63
N ASP A 513 5.18 -38.23 63.21
CA ASP A 513 6.32 -39.10 63.51
C ASP A 513 6.87 -39.70 62.20
N LEU A 514 8.13 -39.42 61.87
CA LEU A 514 8.75 -39.75 60.58
C LEU A 514 8.63 -41.23 60.22
N PHE A 515 8.91 -42.10 61.20
CA PHE A 515 8.92 -43.56 61.08
C PHE A 515 7.79 -44.23 61.89
N GLY A 516 6.83 -43.42 62.35
CA GLY A 516 5.82 -43.81 63.33
C GLY A 516 6.33 -43.85 64.78
N PRO A 517 5.48 -44.26 65.74
CA PRO A 517 5.80 -44.20 67.17
C PRO A 517 6.88 -45.20 67.59
N ILE A 518 7.17 -46.21 66.75
CA ILE A 518 8.24 -47.18 66.96
C ILE A 518 9.15 -47.17 65.73
N ALA A 519 10.20 -46.34 65.79
CA ALA A 519 11.18 -46.18 64.73
C ALA A 519 12.27 -47.28 64.79
N ALA A 520 11.89 -48.52 64.43
CA ALA A 520 12.81 -49.65 64.33
C ALA A 520 13.60 -49.63 63.02
N LYS A 521 14.68 -50.43 62.94
CA LYS A 521 15.37 -50.70 61.68
C LYS A 521 14.38 -51.25 60.65
N GLY A 522 14.45 -50.74 59.43
CA GLY A 522 13.52 -51.03 58.34
C GLY A 522 12.33 -50.08 58.23
N SER A 523 12.16 -49.14 59.18
CA SER A 523 11.15 -48.10 59.03
C SER A 523 11.49 -47.12 57.92
N TYR A 524 10.48 -46.64 57.19
CA TYR A 524 10.67 -45.83 56.00
C TYR A 524 9.77 -44.61 55.96
N LEU A 525 10.20 -43.59 55.22
CA LEU A 525 9.35 -42.53 54.70
C LEU A 525 9.32 -42.63 53.18
N MET A 526 8.13 -42.61 52.60
CA MET A 526 7.89 -42.63 51.17
C MET A 526 7.16 -41.35 50.75
N ILE A 527 7.58 -40.78 49.63
CA ILE A 527 7.06 -39.54 49.07
C ILE A 527 6.73 -39.81 47.61
N GLY A 528 5.53 -39.41 47.18
CA GLY A 528 5.09 -39.54 45.80
C GLY A 528 4.47 -38.26 45.25
N LYS A 529 4.71 -38.02 43.96
CA LYS A 529 3.99 -37.01 43.19
C LYS A 529 3.93 -37.42 41.71
N PRO A 530 2.79 -37.28 41.00
CA PRO A 530 2.71 -37.62 39.58
C PRO A 530 3.77 -36.90 38.73
N GLU A 531 4.01 -35.62 39.03
CA GLU A 531 5.01 -34.76 38.37
C GLU A 531 6.41 -35.38 38.30
N LEU A 532 6.84 -36.12 39.34
CA LEU A 532 8.17 -36.71 39.42
C LEU A 532 8.30 -37.99 38.56
N SER A 533 7.20 -38.66 38.27
CA SER A 533 7.20 -39.90 37.48
C SER A 533 7.34 -39.68 35.97
N MET A 534 7.02 -38.47 35.51
CA MET A 534 6.94 -38.10 34.09
C MET A 534 8.21 -37.44 33.56
N LYS A 535 9.19 -37.22 34.43
CA LYS A 535 10.37 -36.41 34.15
C LYS A 535 11.64 -37.21 34.31
N ASN A 536 12.64 -36.83 33.52
CA ASN A 536 14.00 -37.30 33.71
C ASN A 536 14.68 -36.46 34.81
N ILE A 537 14.53 -36.91 36.06
CA ILE A 537 15.09 -36.27 37.25
C ILE A 537 16.60 -36.53 37.28
N GLN A 538 17.39 -35.46 37.30
CA GLN A 538 18.85 -35.53 37.45
C GLN A 538 19.23 -35.66 38.93
N GLU A 539 18.63 -34.82 39.76
CA GLU A 539 18.86 -34.76 41.21
C GLU A 539 17.54 -34.46 41.92
N LEU A 540 17.31 -35.11 43.06
CA LEU A 540 16.18 -34.82 43.94
C LEU A 540 16.65 -34.76 45.39
N THR A 541 16.25 -33.71 46.10
CA THR A 541 16.56 -33.50 47.51
C THR A 541 15.25 -33.37 48.28
N VAL A 542 15.07 -34.21 49.29
CA VAL A 542 14.00 -34.08 50.28
C VAL A 542 14.55 -33.29 51.46
N GLN A 543 13.91 -32.17 51.76
CA GLN A 543 14.21 -31.38 52.95
C GLN A 543 13.18 -31.70 54.03
N LEU A 544 13.69 -32.08 55.20
CA LEU A 544 12.92 -32.34 56.42
C LEU A 544 13.09 -31.14 57.36
N ASP A 545 11.98 -30.53 57.75
CA ASP A 545 11.96 -29.52 58.81
C ASP A 545 11.53 -30.21 60.10
N TRP A 546 12.45 -30.34 61.06
CA TRP A 546 12.19 -31.06 62.30
C TRP A 546 11.26 -30.28 63.23
N ALA A 547 10.21 -30.93 63.73
CA ALA A 547 9.33 -30.38 64.77
C ALA A 547 9.98 -30.46 66.16
N ASN A 548 10.74 -31.53 66.40
CA ASN A 548 11.53 -31.73 67.61
C ASN A 548 12.92 -32.26 67.24
N ILE A 549 13.94 -31.76 67.94
CA ILE A 549 15.31 -32.28 67.94
C ILE A 549 15.90 -32.07 69.34
N PRO A 550 16.82 -32.93 69.81
CA PRO A 550 17.66 -32.65 70.96
C PRO A 550 18.35 -31.28 70.84
N LYS A 551 18.29 -30.47 71.90
CA LYS A 551 18.80 -29.09 71.95
C LYS A 551 20.13 -28.97 72.68
N GLU A 552 20.55 -30.06 73.32
CA GLU A 552 21.76 -30.19 74.11
C GLU A 552 23.01 -29.98 73.24
N TYR A 553 24.06 -29.42 73.85
CA TYR A 553 25.38 -29.36 73.24
C TYR A 553 25.94 -30.79 73.11
N GLY A 554 26.41 -31.16 71.92
CA GLY A 554 26.77 -32.53 71.53
C GLY A 554 25.65 -33.30 70.81
N GLY A 555 24.43 -32.75 70.76
CA GLY A 555 23.33 -33.31 69.96
C GLY A 555 22.85 -34.68 70.44
N LEU A 556 22.74 -35.64 69.52
CA LEU A 556 22.32 -37.02 69.79
C LEU A 556 23.32 -37.77 70.65
N GLU A 557 24.61 -37.46 70.56
CA GLU A 557 25.66 -38.10 71.36
C GLU A 557 25.39 -37.90 72.86
N THR A 558 25.19 -36.64 73.26
CA THR A 558 24.81 -36.30 74.64
C THR A 558 23.42 -36.82 75.01
N TYR A 559 22.47 -36.81 74.08
CA TYR A 559 21.11 -37.29 74.35
C TYR A 559 21.06 -38.79 74.67
N TYR A 560 21.93 -39.58 74.02
CA TYR A 560 22.00 -41.04 74.12
C TYR A 560 23.18 -41.56 74.96
N ASP A 561 23.91 -40.71 75.69
CA ASP A 561 25.08 -41.09 76.52
C ASP A 561 24.80 -42.26 77.51
N GLY A 562 23.55 -42.40 77.97
CA GLY A 562 23.11 -43.51 78.83
C GLY A 562 22.72 -44.82 78.11
N TYR A 563 22.91 -44.92 76.79
CA TYR A 563 22.58 -46.10 76.00
C TYR A 563 23.86 -46.89 75.65
N PRO A 564 23.80 -48.24 75.63
CA PRO A 564 24.98 -49.09 75.39
C PRO A 564 25.50 -49.04 73.95
N ASP A 565 24.71 -48.48 73.02
CA ASP A 565 24.96 -48.55 71.58
C ASP A 565 25.91 -47.45 71.05
N GLY A 566 26.41 -46.54 71.93
CA GLY A 566 27.41 -45.52 71.57
C GLY A 566 26.97 -44.60 70.42
N ILE A 567 25.72 -44.13 70.48
CA ILE A 567 25.09 -43.37 69.39
C ILE A 567 25.77 -42.01 69.20
N MET A 568 26.34 -41.80 68.02
CA MET A 568 26.88 -40.51 67.55
C MET A 568 25.85 -39.76 66.70
N ASN A 569 26.12 -38.48 66.41
CA ASN A 569 25.24 -37.62 65.60
C ASN A 569 24.97 -38.13 64.17
N ASP A 570 25.87 -38.96 63.63
CA ASP A 570 25.77 -39.59 62.32
C ASP A 570 25.37 -41.08 62.39
N SER A 571 25.03 -41.62 63.56
CA SER A 571 24.74 -43.05 63.71
C SER A 571 23.43 -43.50 63.04
N PHE A 572 22.49 -42.57 62.84
CA PHE A 572 21.21 -42.86 62.17
C PHE A 572 21.37 -42.80 60.66
N GLN A 573 21.62 -43.96 60.05
CA GLN A 573 21.90 -44.08 58.63
C GLN A 573 20.69 -44.58 57.85
N ILE A 574 20.40 -43.94 56.73
CA ILE A 574 19.31 -44.30 55.82
C ILE A 574 19.84 -44.74 54.45
N ASN A 575 19.09 -45.59 53.77
CA ASN A 575 19.25 -45.89 52.35
C ASN A 575 18.13 -45.24 51.56
N THR A 576 18.42 -44.76 50.35
CA THR A 576 17.43 -44.15 49.47
C THR A 576 17.11 -45.05 48.29
N GLU A 577 15.83 -45.13 47.94
CA GLU A 577 15.32 -45.99 46.87
C GLU A 577 14.23 -45.29 46.06
N VAL A 578 14.04 -45.72 44.82
CA VAL A 578 13.01 -45.21 43.92
C VAL A 578 12.23 -46.34 43.27
N LEU A 579 10.92 -46.16 43.12
CA LEU A 579 10.05 -47.14 42.49
C LEU A 579 10.13 -47.02 40.96
N LYS A 580 10.57 -48.08 40.29
CA LYS A 580 10.58 -48.19 38.82
C LYS A 580 10.17 -49.60 38.40
N ASP A 581 9.27 -49.68 37.43
CA ASP A 581 8.70 -50.93 36.89
C ASP A 581 8.20 -51.90 37.98
N LYS A 582 7.58 -51.36 39.05
CA LYS A 582 7.10 -52.07 40.26
C LYS A 582 8.20 -52.62 41.19
N SER A 583 9.47 -52.31 40.95
CA SER A 583 10.59 -52.69 41.81
C SER A 583 11.23 -51.47 42.45
N TRP A 584 11.65 -51.60 43.70
CA TRP A 584 12.44 -50.58 44.40
C TRP A 584 13.90 -50.69 43.98
N ILE A 585 14.41 -49.64 43.35
CA ILE A 585 15.80 -49.54 42.92
C ILE A 585 16.57 -48.70 43.94
N PRO A 586 17.62 -49.25 44.58
CA PRO A 586 18.46 -48.49 45.49
C PRO A 586 19.30 -47.46 44.73
N LEU A 587 19.40 -46.26 45.30
CA LEU A 587 20.15 -45.14 44.72
C LEU A 587 21.44 -44.88 45.48
N ASN A 588 21.32 -44.59 46.78
CA ASN A 588 22.45 -44.33 47.66
C ASN A 588 22.40 -45.22 48.90
N TYR A 589 23.58 -45.63 49.33
CA TYR A 589 23.77 -46.39 50.55
C TYR A 589 24.42 -45.48 51.61
N LYS A 590 23.88 -45.51 52.84
CA LYS A 590 24.40 -44.80 54.02
C LYS A 590 24.44 -43.27 53.89
N GLN A 591 23.30 -42.62 54.10
CA GLN A 591 23.20 -41.18 54.38
C GLN A 591 22.84 -40.95 55.84
N SER A 592 23.44 -39.94 56.49
CA SER A 592 23.00 -39.51 57.81
C SER A 592 21.61 -38.88 57.74
N LEU A 593 20.71 -39.28 58.63
CA LEU A 593 19.37 -38.69 58.75
C LEU A 593 19.42 -37.26 59.31
N PHE A 594 20.38 -36.97 60.19
CA PHE A 594 20.52 -35.69 60.86
C PHE A 594 21.75 -34.93 60.37
N GLU A 595 21.61 -33.62 60.24
CA GLU A 595 22.71 -32.70 59.99
C GLU A 595 23.10 -31.96 61.26
N THR A 596 24.38 -31.63 61.35
CA THR A 596 24.95 -30.90 62.48
C THR A 596 25.52 -29.55 62.09
N GLU A 597 25.57 -28.63 63.05
CA GLU A 597 26.28 -27.36 62.96
C GLU A 597 27.29 -27.23 64.10
N ASN A 598 28.45 -26.66 63.78
CA ASN A 598 29.48 -26.36 64.77
C ASN A 598 29.08 -25.09 65.54
N VAL A 599 29.00 -25.20 66.85
CA VAL A 599 28.65 -24.11 67.77
C VAL A 599 29.67 -24.01 68.90
N ARG A 600 29.63 -22.92 69.66
CA ARG A 600 30.36 -22.84 70.93
C ARG A 600 29.38 -22.92 72.10
N THR A 601 29.76 -23.62 73.15
CA THR A 601 29.01 -23.60 74.42
C THR A 601 29.03 -22.20 75.03
N PRO A 602 28.16 -21.85 75.99
CA PRO A 602 28.19 -20.56 76.68
C PRO A 602 29.55 -20.28 77.35
N GLU A 603 30.30 -21.32 77.69
CA GLU A 603 31.66 -21.28 78.28
C GLU A 603 32.77 -21.20 77.22
N GLY A 604 32.45 -21.22 75.92
CA GLY A 604 33.38 -20.99 74.81
C GLY A 604 34.01 -22.22 74.16
N TYR A 605 33.68 -23.43 74.63
CA TYR A 605 34.21 -24.68 74.07
C TYR A 605 33.56 -25.04 72.72
N PRO A 606 34.32 -25.59 71.76
CA PRO A 606 33.74 -26.10 70.51
C PRO A 606 32.82 -27.28 70.80
N SER A 607 31.61 -27.24 70.23
CA SER A 607 30.60 -28.27 70.37
C SER A 607 29.80 -28.37 69.06
N VAL A 608 28.95 -29.39 68.98
CA VAL A 608 28.05 -29.59 67.86
C VAL A 608 26.59 -29.46 68.32
N LYS A 609 25.70 -28.96 67.46
CA LYS A 609 24.25 -29.02 67.64
C LYS A 609 23.60 -29.61 66.38
N LEU A 610 22.43 -30.22 66.55
CA LEU A 610 21.62 -30.66 65.41
C LEU A 610 21.00 -29.43 64.73
N LYS A 611 21.02 -29.43 63.40
CA LYS A 611 20.31 -28.43 62.63
C LYS A 611 18.81 -28.68 62.70
N PRO A 612 17.98 -27.62 62.70
CA PRO A 612 16.51 -27.74 62.62
C PRO A 612 16.02 -28.31 61.28
N GLN A 613 16.90 -28.47 60.30
CA GLN A 613 16.59 -29.01 58.97
C GLN A 613 17.62 -30.05 58.57
N SER A 614 17.20 -31.05 57.80
CA SER A 614 18.10 -32.06 57.22
C SER A 614 17.73 -32.35 55.77
N LYS A 615 18.75 -32.58 54.93
CA LYS A 615 18.57 -32.85 53.50
C LYS A 615 18.92 -34.30 53.17
N ILE A 616 17.99 -34.98 52.52
CA ILE A 616 18.15 -36.35 52.01
C ILE A 616 18.27 -36.29 50.50
N ASN A 617 19.37 -36.80 49.94
CA ASN A 617 19.68 -36.69 48.53
C ASN A 617 19.43 -37.99 47.77
N PHE A 618 18.71 -37.89 46.67
CA PHE A 618 18.47 -38.96 45.71
C PHE A 618 19.29 -38.64 44.46
N THR A 619 20.48 -39.23 44.38
CA THR A 619 21.41 -39.07 43.24
C THR A 619 21.42 -40.35 42.41
N GLY A 620 21.73 -40.25 41.12
CA GLY A 620 21.74 -41.43 40.23
C GLY A 620 20.34 -41.99 39.95
N VAL A 621 19.31 -41.14 39.99
CA VAL A 621 17.93 -41.55 39.70
C VAL A 621 17.87 -42.13 38.28
N PRO A 622 17.39 -43.38 38.10
CA PRO A 622 17.25 -43.98 36.79
C PRO A 622 16.16 -43.25 35.99
N GLU A 623 16.40 -43.08 34.70
CA GLU A 623 15.42 -42.48 33.78
C GLU A 623 14.10 -43.29 33.80
N PHE A 624 12.97 -42.59 33.96
CA PHE A 624 11.63 -43.18 33.89
C PHE A 624 11.16 -43.25 32.43
N ARG A 625 10.57 -44.39 32.03
CA ARG A 625 10.09 -44.64 30.65
C ARG A 625 8.60 -44.99 30.65
N TYR A 626 7.75 -44.14 31.24
CA TYR A 626 6.32 -44.36 31.13
C TYR A 626 5.77 -43.66 29.90
N PRO A 627 5.29 -44.42 28.89
CA PRO A 627 4.52 -43.84 27.81
C PRO A 627 3.26 -43.21 28.39
N GLN A 628 2.91 -42.02 27.87
CA GLN A 628 1.65 -41.37 28.15
C GLN A 628 0.51 -42.28 27.69
N THR A 629 -0.22 -42.87 28.62
CA THR A 629 -1.60 -43.30 28.41
C THR A 629 -2.53 -42.29 29.07
N GLU A 630 -3.71 -42.09 28.49
CA GLU A 630 -4.73 -41.05 28.70
C GLU A 630 -5.29 -40.89 30.13
N GLU A 631 -4.64 -41.47 31.15
CA GLU A 631 -5.05 -41.36 32.54
C GLU A 631 -4.68 -39.97 33.11
N LYS A 632 -5.73 -39.17 33.30
CA LYS A 632 -5.81 -37.88 34.02
C LYS A 632 -4.47 -37.33 34.52
N MET A 633 -3.95 -36.37 33.76
CA MET A 633 -2.94 -35.42 34.24
C MET A 633 -3.56 -34.57 35.36
N GLY A 634 -3.20 -34.88 36.60
CA GLY A 634 -3.57 -34.13 37.79
C GLY A 634 -4.28 -34.96 38.86
N GLY A 635 -3.85 -34.82 40.12
CA GLY A 635 -4.44 -35.46 41.29
C GLY A 635 -3.41 -35.98 42.30
N GLU A 636 -3.87 -36.36 43.49
CA GLU A 636 -3.02 -37.04 44.47
C GLU A 636 -2.65 -38.45 43.97
N ILE A 637 -1.36 -38.78 43.98
CA ILE A 637 -0.90 -40.14 43.68
C ILE A 637 -1.10 -41.03 44.92
N ASN A 638 -1.81 -42.14 44.75
CA ASN A 638 -2.00 -43.13 45.81
C ASN A 638 -1.06 -44.33 45.58
N TYR A 639 -0.36 -44.76 46.64
CA TYR A 639 0.49 -45.92 46.57
C TYR A 639 -0.35 -47.20 46.61
N THR A 640 -0.18 -48.07 45.62
CA THR A 640 -0.79 -49.39 45.54
C THR A 640 0.26 -50.40 45.07
N ILE A 641 0.01 -51.70 45.23
CA ILE A 641 0.91 -52.75 44.73
C ILE A 641 1.07 -52.74 43.20
N ASN A 642 0.18 -52.04 42.49
CA ASN A 642 0.21 -51.88 41.04
C ASN A 642 0.89 -50.57 40.60
N SER A 643 1.28 -49.70 41.55
CA SER A 643 2.00 -48.47 41.25
C SER A 643 3.33 -48.79 40.57
N LYS A 644 3.55 -48.20 39.39
CA LYS A 644 4.72 -48.52 38.57
C LYS A 644 5.92 -47.60 38.86
N ALA A 645 5.66 -46.31 39.13
CA ALA A 645 6.69 -45.31 39.47
C ALA A 645 6.10 -44.06 40.16
N GLY A 646 6.95 -43.05 40.38
CA GLY A 646 6.58 -41.77 40.98
C GLY A 646 6.72 -41.69 42.49
N PHE A 647 7.32 -42.71 43.09
CA PHE A 647 7.57 -42.78 44.53
C PHE A 647 9.05 -42.92 44.83
N TYR A 648 9.50 -42.15 45.82
CA TYR A 648 10.84 -42.15 46.37
C TYR A 648 10.72 -42.48 47.84
N ARG A 649 11.54 -43.40 48.35
CA ARG A 649 11.53 -43.72 49.78
C ARG A 649 12.94 -43.72 50.34
N PHE A 650 13.05 -43.45 51.63
CA PHE A 650 14.25 -43.73 52.38
C PHE A 650 13.94 -44.54 53.63
N GLU A 651 14.81 -45.50 53.93
CA GLU A 651 14.62 -46.52 54.96
C GLU A 651 15.75 -46.43 55.99
N LEU A 652 15.41 -46.51 57.28
CA LEU A 652 16.35 -46.55 58.39
C LEU A 652 17.08 -47.89 58.44
N THR A 653 18.39 -47.88 58.28
CA THR A 653 19.22 -49.10 58.22
C THR A 653 20.07 -49.32 59.46
N HIS A 654 20.51 -48.26 60.11
CA HIS A 654 21.31 -48.30 61.34
C HIS A 654 20.83 -47.20 62.30
N PRO A 655 20.95 -47.42 63.62
CA PRO A 655 21.52 -48.60 64.30
C PRO A 655 20.55 -49.80 64.36
N GLU A 656 21.02 -51.00 64.73
CA GLU A 656 20.20 -52.25 64.76
C GLU A 656 18.96 -52.12 65.67
N ASN A 657 19.08 -51.42 66.80
CA ASN A 657 17.98 -51.18 67.74
C ASN A 657 17.08 -49.97 67.35
N GLY A 658 17.30 -49.36 66.17
CA GLY A 658 16.62 -48.14 65.74
C GLY A 658 16.84 -46.99 66.73
N PHE A 659 15.80 -46.24 67.07
CA PHE A 659 15.89 -45.15 68.06
C PHE A 659 15.92 -45.63 69.54
N GLY A 660 16.16 -46.92 69.79
CA GLY A 660 16.35 -47.43 71.16
C GLY A 660 15.08 -47.74 71.95
N HIS A 661 13.92 -47.86 71.28
CA HIS A 661 12.64 -48.17 71.95
C HIS A 661 12.64 -49.53 72.66
N ASN A 662 13.24 -50.54 72.02
CA ASN A 662 13.34 -51.89 72.60
C ASN A 662 14.42 -51.97 73.69
N SER A 663 15.51 -51.22 73.56
CA SER A 663 16.60 -51.20 74.54
C SER A 663 16.24 -50.38 75.79
N TYR A 664 15.44 -49.30 75.64
CA TYR A 664 15.06 -48.44 76.77
C TYR A 664 14.33 -49.17 77.89
N ASN A 665 13.33 -50.00 77.58
CA ASN A 665 12.61 -50.76 78.62
C ASN A 665 13.53 -51.72 79.37
N ARG A 666 14.49 -52.33 78.67
CA ARG A 666 15.52 -53.19 79.27
C ARG A 666 16.45 -52.38 80.17
N ILE A 667 16.98 -51.26 79.69
CA ILE A 667 17.91 -50.40 80.44
C ILE A 667 17.24 -49.81 81.69
N VAL A 668 15.99 -49.36 81.60
CA VAL A 668 15.26 -48.84 82.76
C VAL A 668 15.00 -49.94 83.80
N LEU A 669 14.68 -51.17 83.37
CA LEU A 669 14.50 -52.31 84.26
C LEU A 669 15.83 -52.73 84.92
N ASP A 670 16.91 -52.78 84.15
CA ASP A 670 18.26 -53.09 84.65
C ASP A 670 18.71 -52.03 85.66
N ASN A 671 18.57 -50.75 85.33
CA ASN A 671 18.86 -49.63 86.24
C ASN A 671 17.97 -49.66 87.50
N ALA A 672 16.69 -50.01 87.38
CA ALA A 672 15.79 -50.13 88.52
C ALA A 672 16.18 -51.31 89.43
N THR A 673 16.66 -52.41 88.85
CA THR A 673 17.11 -53.60 89.59
C THR A 673 18.46 -53.35 90.25
N GLU A 674 19.40 -52.67 89.59
CA GLU A 674 20.70 -52.30 90.16
C GLU A 674 20.63 -51.19 91.23
N ASN A 675 19.62 -50.32 91.14
CA ASN A 675 19.36 -49.27 92.13
C ASN A 675 18.50 -49.77 93.31
N ALA A 676 17.90 -50.96 93.22
CA ALA A 676 17.11 -51.53 94.30
C ALA A 676 17.98 -51.74 95.56
N GLY A 677 17.71 -50.96 96.61
CA GLY A 677 18.42 -51.03 97.89
C GLY A 677 19.59 -50.05 98.09
N LYS A 678 19.86 -49.14 97.14
CA LYS A 678 20.89 -48.08 97.29
C LYS A 678 20.29 -46.74 97.69
N THR A 679 20.91 -46.02 98.62
CA THR A 679 20.44 -44.70 99.14
C THR A 679 20.72 -43.52 98.21
N ASN A 680 21.63 -43.66 97.25
CA ASN A 680 21.82 -42.72 96.14
C ASN A 680 21.63 -43.49 94.83
N ALA A 681 20.45 -43.39 94.23
CA ALA A 681 20.21 -43.89 92.88
C ALA A 681 20.83 -42.93 91.86
N TRP A 682 21.51 -43.44 90.82
CA TRP A 682 22.12 -42.63 89.77
C TRP A 682 21.58 -42.98 88.37
N TYR A 683 21.54 -41.94 87.52
CA TYR A 683 21.17 -41.82 86.10
C TYR A 683 19.79 -42.36 85.65
N SER A 684 18.89 -41.40 85.35
CA SER A 684 17.73 -41.63 84.48
C SER A 684 18.18 -41.52 83.02
N VAL A 685 18.02 -42.60 82.26
CA VAL A 685 18.26 -42.58 80.81
C VAL A 685 17.13 -41.82 80.12
N ASN A 686 17.46 -40.98 79.14
CA ASN A 686 16.47 -40.25 78.36
C ASN A 686 15.54 -41.23 77.63
N LYS A 687 14.26 -40.84 77.47
CA LYS A 687 13.34 -41.62 76.63
C LYS A 687 13.87 -41.69 75.19
N PRO A 688 13.59 -42.77 74.45
CA PRO A 688 13.89 -42.89 73.03
C PRO A 688 13.42 -41.65 72.27
N PHE A 689 14.31 -41.07 71.46
CA PHE A 689 13.93 -39.92 70.66
C PHE A 689 13.02 -40.37 69.51
N ILE A 690 11.81 -39.81 69.44
CA ILE A 690 10.89 -40.02 68.31
C ILE A 690 11.06 -38.84 67.35
N PRO A 691 11.61 -39.06 66.15
CA PRO A 691 11.84 -37.99 65.19
C PRO A 691 10.51 -37.51 64.59
N GLN A 692 10.10 -36.29 64.94
CA GLN A 692 8.90 -35.65 64.38
C GLN A 692 9.29 -34.60 63.35
N VAL A 693 8.61 -34.63 62.21
CA VAL A 693 8.82 -33.69 61.11
C VAL A 693 7.63 -32.76 61.04
N ALA A 694 7.89 -31.45 61.07
CA ALA A 694 6.88 -30.41 60.93
C ALA A 694 6.44 -30.24 59.46
N ASN A 695 7.41 -30.23 58.55
CA ASN A 695 7.18 -30.09 57.12
C ASN A 695 8.18 -30.92 56.31
N VAL A 696 7.70 -31.43 55.18
CA VAL A 696 8.54 -32.07 54.16
C VAL A 696 8.42 -31.25 52.90
N SER A 697 9.54 -30.94 52.27
CA SER A 697 9.54 -30.33 50.95
C SER A 697 10.53 -31.01 50.03
N VAL A 698 10.24 -30.98 48.73
CA VAL A 698 11.08 -31.56 47.69
C VAL A 698 11.63 -30.46 46.80
N SER A 699 12.92 -30.53 46.52
CA SER A 699 13.57 -29.76 45.46
C SER A 699 14.16 -30.74 44.46
N TYR A 700 14.06 -30.44 43.16
CA TYR A 700 14.58 -31.34 42.14
C TYR A 700 15.03 -30.56 40.90
N THR A 701 15.90 -31.21 40.13
CA THR A 701 16.36 -30.75 38.82
C THR A 701 15.98 -31.78 37.78
N SER A 702 15.40 -31.34 36.66
CA SER A 702 14.98 -32.20 35.56
C SER A 702 15.39 -31.63 34.21
N GLU A 703 15.70 -32.51 33.26
CA GLU A 703 16.26 -32.12 31.97
C GLU A 703 15.82 -33.07 30.86
N ASP A 704 15.42 -32.51 29.71
CA ASP A 704 15.12 -33.26 28.49
C ASP A 704 15.62 -32.55 27.24
N ASP A 705 15.88 -33.34 26.20
CA ASP A 705 16.38 -32.87 24.92
C ASP A 705 15.37 -33.15 23.79
N ILE A 706 15.21 -32.17 22.91
CA ILE A 706 14.56 -32.32 21.62
C ILE A 706 15.66 -32.27 20.56
N VAL A 707 15.93 -33.39 19.91
CA VAL A 707 17.01 -33.55 18.93
C VAL A 707 16.44 -33.46 17.52
N PHE A 708 17.12 -32.75 16.63
CA PHE A 708 16.70 -32.54 15.23
C PHE A 708 17.55 -33.31 14.22
N ASP A 709 18.76 -33.73 14.63
CA ASP A 709 19.64 -34.55 13.79
C ASP A 709 19.37 -36.05 14.01
N THR A 710 18.97 -36.73 12.93
CA THR A 710 18.78 -38.19 12.85
C THR A 710 20.01 -39.01 13.28
N SER A 711 21.22 -38.49 13.11
CA SER A 711 22.46 -39.18 13.52
C SER A 711 22.59 -39.25 15.06
N LEU A 712 22.14 -38.19 15.74
CA LEU A 712 22.15 -38.08 17.19
C LEU A 712 21.09 -38.97 17.85
N PHE A 713 19.97 -39.27 17.18
CA PHE A 713 18.98 -40.22 17.68
C PHE A 713 19.57 -41.62 17.91
N ASN A 714 20.43 -42.09 17.00
CA ASN A 714 21.05 -43.41 17.09
C ASN A 714 22.06 -43.49 18.25
N LYS A 715 22.80 -42.41 18.51
CA LYS A 715 23.69 -42.30 19.68
C LYS A 715 22.92 -42.17 21.00
N ARG A 716 21.79 -41.45 20.98
CA ARG A 716 20.93 -41.20 22.15
C ARG A 716 20.07 -42.41 22.51
N GLY A 717 19.74 -43.26 21.54
CA GLY A 717 18.94 -44.47 21.71
C GLY A 717 17.46 -44.24 22.12
N ARG A 718 16.96 -42.99 22.04
CA ARG A 718 15.61 -42.60 22.49
C ARG A 718 14.98 -41.55 21.57
N ASN A 719 13.64 -41.56 21.50
CA ASN A 719 12.83 -40.61 20.73
C ASN A 719 12.70 -39.28 21.48
N ASN A 720 12.32 -38.21 20.78
CA ASN A 720 11.96 -36.95 21.42
C ASN A 720 10.67 -37.14 22.22
N ALA A 721 10.74 -36.94 23.55
CA ALA A 721 9.55 -36.87 24.40
C ALA A 721 8.82 -35.52 24.22
N GLY A 722 9.59 -34.44 24.00
CA GLY A 722 9.06 -33.14 23.61
C GLY A 722 8.68 -33.02 22.13
N THR A 723 7.88 -32.01 21.81
CA THR A 723 7.46 -31.67 20.43
C THR A 723 7.83 -30.22 20.12
N PHE A 724 8.40 -29.97 18.94
CA PHE A 724 8.69 -28.63 18.44
C PHE A 724 7.75 -28.27 17.28
N ILE A 725 7.13 -27.10 17.35
CA ILE A 725 6.09 -26.66 16.41
C ILE A 725 6.38 -25.22 15.99
N HIS A 726 6.33 -24.91 14.70
CA HIS A 726 6.40 -23.53 14.21
C HIS A 726 5.02 -22.86 14.31
N ILE A 727 5.02 -21.58 14.68
CA ILE A 727 3.88 -20.70 14.56
C ILE A 727 4.06 -19.91 13.26
N THR A 728 3.08 -20.03 12.38
CA THR A 728 3.01 -19.29 11.13
C THR A 728 1.77 -18.40 11.15
N PRO A 729 1.69 -17.38 10.27
CA PRO A 729 0.52 -16.50 10.21
C PRO A 729 -0.77 -17.24 9.79
N PHE A 730 -0.65 -18.50 9.35
CA PHE A 730 -1.76 -19.34 8.90
C PHE A 730 -2.06 -20.53 9.83
N GLY A 731 -1.38 -20.60 10.99
CA GLY A 731 -1.56 -21.67 11.97
C GLY A 731 -0.24 -22.30 12.39
N THR A 732 -0.31 -23.46 13.02
CA THR A 732 0.86 -24.17 13.55
C THR A 732 1.29 -25.32 12.65
N ARG A 733 2.60 -25.54 12.53
CA ARG A 733 3.18 -26.65 11.76
C ARG A 733 4.10 -27.49 12.64
N MET A 734 3.86 -28.79 12.68
CA MET A 734 4.73 -29.73 13.41
C MET A 734 6.10 -29.80 12.72
N VAL A 735 7.17 -29.62 13.50
CA VAL A 735 8.55 -29.64 13.02
C VAL A 735 9.27 -30.91 13.47
N ALA A 736 9.15 -31.25 14.76
CA ALA A 736 9.76 -32.43 15.34
C ALA A 736 8.81 -33.08 16.37
N LYS A 737 8.51 -34.37 16.20
CA LYS A 737 7.75 -35.19 17.16
C LYS A 737 8.24 -36.64 17.15
N GLY A 738 8.67 -37.15 18.29
CA GLY A 738 9.17 -38.53 18.38
C GLY A 738 10.43 -38.74 17.52
N LYS A 739 10.33 -39.55 16.46
CA LYS A 739 11.38 -39.75 15.45
C LYS A 739 11.16 -38.95 14.16
N GLU A 740 9.98 -38.34 14.00
CA GLU A 740 9.62 -37.62 12.80
C GLU A 740 10.19 -36.20 12.88
N ILE A 741 11.16 -35.89 12.01
CA ILE A 741 11.74 -34.56 11.83
C ILE A 741 11.39 -34.09 10.42
N ARG A 742 10.58 -33.03 10.33
CA ARG A 742 10.16 -32.44 9.05
C ARG A 742 11.01 -31.24 8.64
N ASN A 743 11.60 -30.55 9.61
CA ASN A 743 12.43 -29.36 9.41
C ASN A 743 13.38 -29.22 10.61
N GLN A 744 14.49 -28.50 10.44
CA GLN A 744 15.49 -28.24 11.47
C GLN A 744 15.59 -26.75 11.82
N ARG A 745 14.87 -25.85 11.14
CA ARG A 745 14.97 -24.41 11.36
C ARG A 745 14.30 -23.94 12.65
N VAL A 746 14.82 -22.85 13.24
CA VAL A 746 14.22 -22.20 14.42
C VAL A 746 12.84 -21.64 14.10
N LEU A 747 12.70 -20.98 12.94
CA LEU A 747 11.44 -20.38 12.47
C LEU A 747 11.06 -20.89 11.08
N ALA A 748 9.80 -20.67 10.71
CA ALA A 748 9.34 -20.86 9.33
C ALA A 748 10.08 -19.87 8.41
N ASN A 749 10.64 -20.38 7.31
CA ASN A 749 11.42 -19.57 6.38
C ASN A 749 10.58 -19.14 5.17
N TYR A 750 10.38 -17.84 5.04
CA TYR A 750 9.80 -17.16 3.89
C TYR A 750 10.91 -16.47 3.10
N LYS A 751 11.15 -16.93 1.87
CA LYS A 751 12.24 -16.43 0.99
C LYS A 751 11.91 -15.13 0.26
N ALA A 752 10.65 -14.97 -0.16
CA ALA A 752 10.13 -13.81 -0.84
C ALA A 752 9.69 -12.72 0.14
N GLU A 753 9.67 -11.47 -0.34
CA GLU A 753 9.26 -10.29 0.41
C GLU A 753 7.74 -10.21 0.57
N GLY A 754 6.99 -10.51 -0.50
CA GLY A 754 5.53 -10.40 -0.53
C GLY A 754 4.85 -11.68 -1.02
N TYR A 755 3.71 -12.02 -0.41
CA TYR A 755 2.90 -13.20 -0.76
C TYR A 755 1.42 -12.84 -0.87
N LEU A 756 0.73 -13.46 -1.83
CA LEU A 756 -0.72 -13.45 -2.00
C LEU A 756 -1.24 -14.89 -1.89
N PHE A 757 -2.02 -15.19 -0.86
CA PHE A 757 -2.64 -16.49 -0.60
C PHE A 757 -4.09 -16.50 -1.07
N ILE A 758 -4.46 -17.54 -1.80
CA ILE A 758 -5.76 -17.75 -2.43
C ILE A 758 -6.30 -19.11 -1.96
N GLY A 759 -7.40 -19.09 -1.22
CA GLY A 759 -8.07 -20.29 -0.72
C GLY A 759 -9.30 -20.63 -1.55
N ILE A 760 -9.28 -21.79 -2.21
CA ILE A 760 -10.33 -22.25 -3.13
C ILE A 760 -11.00 -23.49 -2.54
N ALA A 761 -12.32 -23.44 -2.35
CA ALA A 761 -13.12 -24.62 -2.01
C ALA A 761 -13.67 -25.30 -3.27
N GLY A 762 -13.87 -26.62 -3.19
CA GLY A 762 -14.45 -27.43 -4.28
C GLY A 762 -13.43 -28.20 -5.14
N VAL A 763 -12.13 -28.03 -4.90
CA VAL A 763 -11.07 -28.79 -5.59
C VAL A 763 -10.99 -30.21 -5.03
N LYS A 764 -11.71 -31.15 -5.66
CA LYS A 764 -11.78 -32.57 -5.23
C LYS A 764 -10.97 -33.53 -6.11
N ARG A 765 -10.56 -33.07 -7.30
CA ARG A 765 -9.85 -33.85 -8.31
C ARG A 765 -8.86 -32.94 -9.06
N PRO A 766 -7.85 -33.51 -9.72
CA PRO A 766 -7.01 -32.75 -10.65
C PRO A 766 -7.87 -32.06 -11.72
N LEU A 767 -7.68 -30.76 -11.93
CA LEU A 767 -8.47 -29.94 -12.85
C LEU A 767 -7.72 -28.65 -13.21
N SER A 768 -8.18 -27.96 -14.25
CA SER A 768 -7.66 -26.63 -14.61
C SER A 768 -8.51 -25.53 -14.00
N VAL A 769 -7.89 -24.54 -13.35
CA VAL A 769 -8.58 -23.40 -12.73
C VAL A 769 -8.21 -22.11 -13.46
N PRO A 770 -9.11 -21.56 -14.29
CA PRO A 770 -8.95 -20.22 -14.85
C PRO A 770 -9.37 -19.16 -13.83
N ILE A 771 -8.41 -18.33 -13.42
CA ILE A 771 -8.57 -17.27 -12.43
C ILE A 771 -8.38 -15.92 -13.12
N TYR A 772 -9.41 -15.06 -13.13
CA TYR A 772 -9.28 -13.68 -13.59
C TYR A 772 -8.86 -12.77 -12.45
N PHE A 773 -7.74 -12.08 -12.64
CA PHE A 773 -7.26 -11.02 -11.75
C PHE A 773 -7.63 -9.66 -12.32
N TYR A 774 -8.48 -8.92 -11.61
CA TYR A 774 -8.78 -7.53 -11.92
C TYR A 774 -7.86 -6.61 -11.11
N LEU A 775 -6.91 -5.99 -11.81
CA LEU A 775 -5.79 -5.24 -11.25
C LEU A 775 -5.84 -3.77 -11.65
N LEU A 776 -5.51 -2.88 -10.71
CA LEU A 776 -5.35 -1.44 -10.91
C LEU A 776 -3.90 -1.01 -10.66
N HIS A 777 -3.24 -0.46 -11.68
CA HIS A 777 -1.85 0.02 -11.60
C HIS A 777 -1.79 1.50 -11.24
N SER A 778 -1.42 1.82 -10.00
CA SER A 778 -1.31 3.21 -9.51
C SER A 778 0.08 3.85 -9.71
N ILE A 779 1.08 3.08 -10.13
CA ILE A 779 2.49 3.51 -10.28
C ILE A 779 3.06 2.97 -11.61
N SER A 780 4.03 3.70 -12.19
CA SER A 780 4.73 3.25 -13.41
C SER A 780 5.42 1.90 -13.16
N ALA A 781 4.99 0.87 -13.89
CA ALA A 781 5.49 -0.49 -13.81
C ALA A 781 6.95 -0.67 -14.29
N SER A 782 7.67 0.41 -14.58
CA SER A 782 9.04 0.42 -15.12
C SER A 782 10.07 -0.33 -14.27
N LEU A 783 9.76 -0.58 -13.00
CA LEU A 783 10.63 -1.27 -12.03
C LEU A 783 10.29 -2.76 -11.85
N LEU A 784 9.19 -3.25 -12.43
CA LEU A 784 8.74 -4.63 -12.27
C LEU A 784 9.34 -5.54 -13.35
N LYS A 785 9.89 -6.69 -12.93
CA LYS A 785 10.31 -7.76 -13.84
C LYS A 785 9.28 -8.88 -13.80
N THR A 786 8.91 -9.40 -14.96
CA THR A 786 7.92 -10.48 -15.08
C THR A 786 8.35 -11.80 -14.46
N GLU A 787 9.66 -12.01 -14.28
CA GLU A 787 10.26 -13.25 -13.79
C GLU A 787 10.28 -13.35 -12.25
N ASP A 788 9.92 -12.28 -11.53
CA ASP A 788 9.97 -12.24 -10.07
C ASP A 788 8.75 -12.89 -9.40
N LEU A 789 7.64 -13.08 -10.15
CA LEU A 789 6.42 -13.70 -9.66
C LEU A 789 6.51 -15.23 -9.77
N GLN A 790 6.38 -15.92 -8.64
CA GLN A 790 6.35 -17.38 -8.57
C GLN A 790 5.01 -17.87 -8.02
N TRP A 791 4.46 -18.91 -8.63
CA TRP A 791 3.25 -19.58 -8.16
C TRP A 791 3.60 -20.86 -7.42
N GLU A 792 2.97 -21.07 -6.27
CA GLU A 792 3.13 -22.28 -5.45
C GLU A 792 1.75 -22.78 -4.99
N TYR A 793 1.63 -24.09 -4.77
CA TYR A 793 0.46 -24.70 -4.14
C TYR A 793 0.84 -25.42 -2.85
N PHE A 794 -0.12 -25.57 -1.96
CA PHE A 794 0.07 -26.27 -0.69
C PHE A 794 -0.30 -27.74 -0.82
N TYR A 795 0.63 -28.64 -0.50
CA TYR A 795 0.42 -30.08 -0.53
C TYR A 795 1.29 -30.77 0.53
N LYS A 796 0.70 -31.68 1.32
CA LYS A 796 1.38 -32.44 2.39
C LYS A 796 2.21 -31.55 3.34
N ASP A 797 1.58 -30.50 3.86
CA ASP A 797 2.20 -29.49 4.73
C ASP A 797 3.34 -28.66 4.11
N GLU A 798 3.53 -28.71 2.78
CA GLU A 798 4.60 -27.98 2.09
C GLU A 798 4.09 -27.13 0.93
N TRP A 799 4.81 -26.04 0.67
CA TRP A 799 4.59 -25.19 -0.49
C TRP A 799 5.48 -25.68 -1.62
N ILE A 800 4.86 -26.09 -2.72
CA ILE A 800 5.54 -26.65 -3.89
C ILE A 800 5.34 -25.68 -5.07
N PRO A 801 6.41 -25.28 -5.78
CA PRO A 801 6.28 -24.42 -6.94
C PRO A 801 5.57 -25.11 -8.10
N PHE A 802 4.70 -24.37 -8.80
CA PHE A 802 4.14 -24.82 -10.07
C PHE A 802 5.24 -24.90 -11.13
N THR A 803 5.25 -25.99 -11.88
CA THR A 803 6.11 -26.13 -13.07
C THR A 803 5.59 -25.27 -14.22
N ARG A 804 6.45 -24.99 -15.21
CA ARG A 804 6.06 -24.19 -16.39
C ARG A 804 4.89 -24.81 -17.17
N ASP A 805 4.78 -26.13 -17.19
CA ASP A 805 3.69 -26.84 -17.87
C ASP A 805 2.36 -26.81 -17.10
N GLU A 806 2.42 -26.58 -15.78
CA GLU A 806 1.23 -26.44 -14.96
C GLU A 806 0.64 -25.03 -15.01
N ILE A 807 1.43 -24.02 -15.39
CA ILE A 807 0.96 -22.66 -15.70
C ILE A 807 0.61 -22.62 -17.19
N ARG A 808 -0.62 -23.01 -17.55
CA ARG A 808 -1.03 -23.14 -18.95
C ARG A 808 -1.08 -21.80 -19.67
N VAL A 809 -1.62 -20.79 -18.99
CA VAL A 809 -1.79 -19.44 -19.51
C VAL A 809 -1.57 -18.45 -18.38
N ASP A 810 -0.76 -17.42 -18.62
CA ASP A 810 -0.71 -16.21 -17.79
C ASP A 810 -0.85 -14.98 -18.70
N GLU A 811 -2.09 -14.46 -18.79
CA GLU A 811 -2.37 -13.23 -19.51
C GLU A 811 -1.97 -11.98 -18.71
N THR A 812 -1.82 -12.09 -17.39
CA THR A 812 -1.44 -10.97 -16.51
C THR A 812 0.00 -10.54 -16.72
N LYS A 813 0.83 -11.44 -17.28
CA LYS A 813 2.27 -11.27 -17.47
C LYS A 813 2.95 -10.90 -16.16
N GLY A 814 2.76 -11.69 -15.11
CA GLY A 814 3.30 -11.39 -13.78
C GLY A 814 2.63 -10.18 -13.10
N PHE A 815 1.29 -10.10 -13.15
CA PHE A 815 0.50 -9.01 -12.57
C PHE A 815 0.81 -7.61 -13.15
N LEU A 816 1.36 -7.54 -14.36
CA LEU A 816 1.55 -6.28 -15.09
C LEU A 816 0.27 -5.73 -15.70
N ARG A 817 -0.76 -6.56 -15.91
CA ARG A 817 -2.09 -6.14 -16.36
C ARG A 817 -3.16 -7.08 -15.83
N SER A 818 -4.42 -6.64 -15.87
CA SER A 818 -5.56 -7.54 -15.64
C SER A 818 -5.59 -8.64 -16.71
N GLY A 819 -5.98 -9.85 -16.32
CA GLY A 819 -6.00 -11.00 -17.22
C GLY A 819 -6.30 -12.32 -16.52
N ILE A 820 -6.48 -13.38 -17.30
CA ILE A 820 -6.72 -14.73 -16.81
C ILE A 820 -5.39 -15.47 -16.60
N VAL A 821 -5.25 -16.12 -15.45
CA VAL A 821 -4.19 -17.11 -15.16
C VAL A 821 -4.86 -18.48 -15.07
N GLU A 822 -4.48 -19.41 -15.94
CA GLU A 822 -4.97 -20.78 -15.94
C GLU A 822 -3.94 -21.72 -15.30
N LEU A 823 -4.27 -22.22 -14.11
CA LEU A 823 -3.41 -23.12 -13.33
C LEU A 823 -3.95 -24.55 -13.38
N LYS A 824 -3.12 -25.49 -13.83
CA LYS A 824 -3.42 -26.93 -13.82
C LYS A 824 -3.05 -27.52 -12.46
N ILE A 825 -4.06 -27.96 -11.71
CA ILE A 825 -3.88 -28.61 -10.41
C ILE A 825 -3.76 -30.11 -10.64
N ASN A 826 -2.60 -30.70 -10.32
CA ASN A 826 -2.35 -32.14 -10.45
C ASN A 826 -2.45 -32.90 -9.12
N HIS A 827 -2.14 -32.24 -8.00
CA HIS A 827 -2.06 -32.86 -6.68
C HIS A 827 -3.20 -32.34 -5.81
N VAL A 828 -4.06 -33.24 -5.31
CA VAL A 828 -5.20 -32.88 -4.46
C VAL A 828 -5.21 -33.77 -3.22
N GLU A 829 -5.44 -33.15 -2.07
CA GLU A 829 -5.61 -33.83 -0.79
C GLU A 829 -7.09 -34.19 -0.59
N ARG A 830 -7.39 -35.46 -0.33
CA ARG A 830 -8.78 -35.97 -0.34
C ARG A 830 -9.67 -35.39 0.76
N ASP A 831 -9.09 -34.99 1.89
CA ASP A 831 -9.83 -34.55 3.08
C ASP A 831 -9.70 -33.04 3.35
N ALA A 832 -9.04 -32.28 2.46
CA ALA A 832 -8.89 -30.84 2.62
C ALA A 832 -10.17 -30.09 2.21
N SER A 833 -10.68 -29.24 3.11
CA SER A 833 -11.86 -28.40 2.84
C SER A 833 -11.56 -27.22 1.92
N VAL A 834 -10.30 -26.75 1.90
CA VAL A 834 -9.81 -25.62 1.12
C VAL A 834 -8.46 -25.99 0.50
N TYR A 835 -8.35 -25.77 -0.81
CA TYR A 835 -7.10 -25.86 -1.55
C TYR A 835 -6.40 -24.50 -1.57
N TRP A 836 -5.12 -24.47 -1.24
CA TRP A 836 -4.36 -23.22 -1.13
C TRP A 836 -3.37 -23.06 -2.27
N ILE A 837 -3.43 -21.90 -2.92
CA ILE A 837 -2.46 -21.43 -3.90
C ILE A 837 -1.86 -20.14 -3.36
N ARG A 838 -0.59 -19.87 -3.63
CA ARG A 838 -0.01 -18.56 -3.38
C ARG A 838 0.82 -18.07 -4.56
N ALA A 839 0.86 -16.75 -4.71
CA ALA A 839 1.84 -16.07 -5.54
C ALA A 839 2.85 -15.37 -4.63
N SER A 840 4.14 -15.44 -4.95
CA SER A 840 5.22 -14.82 -4.17
C SER A 840 6.11 -13.94 -5.04
N VAL A 841 6.60 -12.84 -4.47
CA VAL A 841 7.45 -11.85 -5.14
C VAL A 841 8.67 -11.55 -4.28
N LEU A 842 9.86 -11.61 -4.88
CA LEU A 842 11.13 -11.43 -4.17
C LEU A 842 11.43 -9.98 -3.78
N HIS A 843 11.12 -9.00 -4.64
CA HIS A 843 11.54 -7.60 -4.50
C HIS A 843 10.49 -6.62 -5.06
N ASN A 844 10.58 -5.33 -4.67
CA ASN A 844 9.80 -4.21 -5.23
C ASN A 844 8.28 -4.39 -5.09
N VAL A 845 7.85 -4.96 -3.97
CA VAL A 845 6.47 -5.35 -3.73
C VAL A 845 5.50 -4.15 -3.76
N GLU A 846 5.95 -2.97 -3.36
CA GLU A 846 5.22 -1.69 -3.40
C GLU A 846 4.83 -1.22 -4.80
N HIS A 847 5.44 -1.79 -5.85
CA HIS A 847 5.18 -1.41 -7.23
C HIS A 847 4.09 -2.27 -7.90
N TYR A 848 3.70 -3.39 -7.28
CA TYR A 848 2.63 -4.25 -7.79
C TYR A 848 1.23 -3.60 -7.64
N PRO A 849 0.27 -3.96 -8.52
CA PRO A 849 -1.03 -3.30 -8.56
C PRO A 849 -1.92 -3.60 -7.35
N ILE A 850 -3.01 -2.85 -7.24
CA ILE A 850 -4.11 -3.12 -6.32
C ILE A 850 -5.04 -4.16 -6.95
N VAL A 851 -5.45 -5.18 -6.19
CA VAL A 851 -6.42 -6.21 -6.60
C VAL A 851 -7.83 -5.69 -6.38
N LYS A 852 -8.53 -5.29 -7.43
CA LYS A 852 -9.96 -4.92 -7.34
C LYS A 852 -10.85 -6.16 -7.20
N GLY A 853 -10.40 -7.32 -7.68
CA GLY A 853 -11.12 -8.59 -7.51
C GLY A 853 -10.39 -9.79 -8.09
N VAL A 854 -10.70 -10.97 -7.54
CA VAL A 854 -10.23 -12.28 -8.01
C VAL A 854 -11.44 -13.15 -8.27
N PHE A 855 -11.55 -13.68 -9.49
CA PHE A 855 -12.73 -14.43 -9.92
C PHE A 855 -12.35 -15.77 -10.54
N LEU A 856 -13.07 -16.82 -10.17
CA LEU A 856 -12.85 -18.18 -10.67
C LEU A 856 -13.76 -18.47 -11.87
N ASN A 857 -13.48 -19.54 -12.61
CA ASN A 857 -14.25 -19.98 -13.79
C ASN A 857 -14.42 -18.85 -14.81
N SER A 858 -13.30 -18.19 -15.12
CA SER A 858 -13.29 -17.03 -16.00
C SER A 858 -13.04 -17.43 -17.45
N VAL A 859 -13.72 -16.77 -18.38
CA VAL A 859 -13.58 -16.95 -19.82
C VAL A 859 -13.46 -15.60 -20.52
N MET A 860 -12.64 -15.54 -21.57
CA MET A 860 -12.50 -14.34 -22.40
C MET A 860 -13.55 -14.34 -23.50
N LEU A 861 -14.22 -13.19 -23.67
CA LEU A 861 -15.25 -12.93 -24.65
C LEU A 861 -14.81 -11.86 -25.65
N GLU A 862 -15.27 -11.98 -26.90
CA GLU A 862 -15.06 -11.01 -27.98
C GLU A 862 -16.40 -10.62 -28.62
N GLU A 863 -16.59 -9.34 -28.90
CA GLU A 863 -17.78 -8.80 -29.54
C GLU A 863 -17.97 -9.37 -30.97
N VAL A 864 -19.21 -9.71 -31.33
CA VAL A 864 -19.56 -10.25 -32.67
C VAL A 864 -20.45 -9.27 -33.47
N SER A 865 -20.85 -8.15 -32.86
CA SER A 865 -21.72 -7.16 -33.51
C SER A 865 -21.10 -6.62 -34.80
N GLN A 866 -21.93 -6.46 -35.84
CA GLN A 866 -21.55 -5.76 -37.08
C GLN A 866 -22.16 -4.36 -37.17
N ASP A 867 -22.92 -3.92 -36.15
CA ASP A 867 -23.50 -2.58 -36.13
C ASP A 867 -22.40 -1.53 -35.88
N PRO A 868 -22.12 -0.61 -36.83
CA PRO A 868 -21.13 0.46 -36.64
C PRO A 868 -21.38 1.35 -35.43
N ARG A 869 -22.63 1.42 -34.95
CA ARG A 869 -23.00 2.21 -33.76
C ARG A 869 -22.52 1.58 -32.46
N LEU A 870 -22.23 0.29 -32.47
CA LEU A 870 -21.84 -0.52 -31.31
C LEU A 870 -20.38 -0.96 -31.38
N MET A 871 -19.91 -1.31 -32.58
CA MET A 871 -18.59 -1.87 -32.81
C MET A 871 -17.49 -1.00 -32.21
N GLY A 872 -16.70 -1.57 -31.30
CA GLY A 872 -15.58 -0.87 -30.67
C GLY A 872 -15.94 0.03 -29.49
N LYS A 873 -17.24 0.18 -29.15
CA LYS A 873 -17.66 0.97 -27.99
C LYS A 873 -17.55 0.19 -26.69
N GLU A 874 -17.15 0.90 -25.64
CA GLU A 874 -17.04 0.33 -24.30
C GLU A 874 -18.42 -0.07 -23.74
N VAL A 875 -18.56 -1.35 -23.39
CA VAL A 875 -19.69 -1.89 -22.65
C VAL A 875 -19.34 -1.88 -21.15
N PRO A 876 -20.15 -1.21 -20.30
CA PRO A 876 -19.91 -1.10 -18.88
C PRO A 876 -19.81 -2.46 -18.16
N ALA A 877 -19.12 -2.47 -17.02
CA ALA A 877 -19.10 -3.63 -16.14
C ALA A 877 -20.53 -4.05 -15.72
N GLY A 878 -20.76 -5.36 -15.65
CA GLY A 878 -22.05 -5.93 -15.24
C GLY A 878 -23.15 -5.98 -16.32
N SER A 879 -22.89 -5.52 -17.54
CA SER A 879 -23.88 -5.58 -18.64
C SER A 879 -24.10 -7.00 -19.18
N ILE A 880 -23.05 -7.83 -19.24
CA ILE A 880 -23.18 -9.23 -19.69
C ILE A 880 -23.70 -10.10 -18.55
N VAL A 881 -24.99 -10.45 -18.64
CA VAL A 881 -25.70 -11.17 -17.56
C VAL A 881 -26.22 -12.55 -17.97
N LYS A 882 -26.21 -12.90 -19.27
CA LYS A 882 -26.83 -14.13 -19.77
C LYS A 882 -26.00 -14.82 -20.86
N VAL A 883 -25.91 -16.15 -20.76
CA VAL A 883 -25.42 -17.02 -21.84
C VAL A 883 -26.59 -17.37 -22.76
N LEU A 884 -26.37 -17.29 -24.08
CA LEU A 884 -27.35 -17.68 -25.08
C LEU A 884 -27.24 -19.19 -25.33
N GLY A 885 -28.31 -19.92 -25.04
CA GLY A 885 -28.36 -21.38 -25.06
C GLY A 885 -28.94 -21.96 -23.78
N ASN A 886 -29.06 -23.29 -23.71
CA ASN A 886 -29.56 -23.98 -22.53
C ASN A 886 -28.40 -24.56 -21.70
N TYR A 887 -27.99 -23.85 -20.65
CA TYR A 887 -26.92 -24.25 -19.74
C TYR A 887 -27.44 -24.27 -18.29
N PRO A 888 -28.25 -25.28 -17.91
CA PRO A 888 -28.88 -25.33 -16.59
C PRO A 888 -27.87 -25.40 -15.43
N GLN A 889 -26.62 -25.78 -15.70
CA GLN A 889 -25.55 -25.86 -14.71
C GLN A 889 -25.01 -24.48 -14.29
N ILE A 890 -25.16 -23.46 -15.13
CA ILE A 890 -24.69 -22.10 -14.85
C ILE A 890 -25.75 -21.38 -13.99
N LYS A 891 -25.37 -21.04 -12.76
CA LYS A 891 -26.23 -20.29 -11.83
C LYS A 891 -26.25 -18.80 -12.15
N LYS A 892 -25.10 -18.21 -12.44
CA LYS A 892 -24.97 -16.76 -12.67
C LYS A 892 -23.76 -16.41 -13.52
N VAL A 893 -23.95 -15.43 -14.41
CA VAL A 893 -22.89 -14.79 -15.20
C VAL A 893 -22.53 -13.46 -14.55
N LYS A 894 -21.23 -13.18 -14.38
CA LYS A 894 -20.74 -11.90 -13.83
C LYS A 894 -19.65 -11.33 -14.73
N GLN A 895 -19.82 -10.08 -15.15
CA GLN A 895 -18.81 -9.30 -15.85
C GLN A 895 -18.11 -8.35 -14.85
N PRO A 896 -16.89 -8.66 -14.38
CA PRO A 896 -16.21 -7.89 -13.34
C PRO A 896 -15.71 -6.51 -13.79
N ALA A 897 -15.36 -6.33 -15.07
CA ALA A 897 -14.80 -5.09 -15.60
C ALA A 897 -15.48 -4.69 -16.93
N SER A 898 -15.42 -3.40 -17.27
CA SER A 898 -15.84 -2.93 -18.60
C SER A 898 -15.06 -3.64 -19.69
N THR A 899 -15.63 -3.66 -20.90
CA THR A 899 -14.88 -4.15 -22.05
C THR A 899 -13.67 -3.27 -22.31
N PHE A 900 -12.60 -3.88 -22.80
CA PHE A 900 -11.35 -3.22 -23.15
C PHE A 900 -10.96 -3.55 -24.60
N GLY A 901 -10.01 -2.76 -25.11
CA GLY A 901 -9.65 -2.80 -26.52
C GLY A 901 -10.78 -2.27 -27.40
N GLY A 902 -10.90 -2.83 -28.60
CA GLY A 902 -11.78 -2.32 -29.65
C GLY A 902 -11.25 -1.06 -30.31
N GLY A 903 -11.90 -0.69 -31.41
CA GLY A 903 -11.62 0.50 -32.18
C GLY A 903 -12.90 0.91 -32.86
N GLU A 904 -13.36 2.13 -32.61
CA GLU A 904 -14.60 2.61 -33.19
C GLU A 904 -14.48 2.68 -34.73
N VAL A 905 -15.61 2.57 -35.41
CA VAL A 905 -15.67 2.87 -36.84
C VAL A 905 -15.35 4.34 -37.01
N SER A 906 -14.32 4.68 -37.80
CA SER A 906 -13.93 6.09 -37.89
C SER A 906 -15.04 6.92 -38.53
N SER A 907 -15.31 8.07 -37.90
CA SER A 907 -16.20 9.09 -38.47
C SER A 907 -15.66 9.58 -39.82
N GLU A 908 -16.48 10.24 -40.63
CA GLU A 908 -15.99 10.82 -41.90
C GLU A 908 -14.84 11.81 -41.65
N ASP A 909 -14.91 12.60 -40.57
CA ASP A 909 -13.86 13.56 -40.22
C ASP A 909 -12.56 12.87 -39.79
N GLU A 910 -12.65 11.85 -38.93
CA GLU A 910 -11.49 11.04 -38.54
C GLU A 910 -10.86 10.31 -39.74
N PHE A 911 -11.69 9.83 -40.67
CA PHE A 911 -11.24 9.23 -41.92
C PHE A 911 -10.43 10.24 -42.74
N TYR A 912 -10.94 11.45 -42.94
CA TYR A 912 -10.23 12.49 -43.70
C TYR A 912 -8.91 12.90 -43.05
N SER A 913 -8.92 13.10 -41.73
CA SER A 913 -7.70 13.42 -40.95
C SER A 913 -6.66 12.31 -41.05
N ARG A 914 -7.07 11.05 -40.85
CA ARG A 914 -6.19 9.88 -40.96
C ARG A 914 -5.59 9.74 -42.36
N VAL A 915 -6.38 9.93 -43.41
CA VAL A 915 -5.89 9.84 -44.80
C VAL A 915 -4.90 10.97 -45.10
N SER A 916 -5.22 12.20 -44.69
CA SER A 916 -4.33 13.36 -44.84
C SER A 916 -2.98 13.15 -44.15
N GLU A 917 -2.99 12.70 -42.90
CA GLU A 917 -1.79 12.37 -42.14
C GLU A 917 -1.02 11.20 -42.77
N ARG A 918 -1.71 10.17 -43.27
CA ARG A 918 -1.07 9.04 -43.96
C ARG A 918 -0.38 9.49 -45.24
N ILE A 919 -0.97 10.39 -46.01
CA ILE A 919 -0.35 10.97 -47.21
C ILE A 919 0.88 11.80 -46.84
N ARG A 920 0.79 12.59 -45.75
CA ARG A 920 1.90 13.41 -45.26
C ARG A 920 3.08 12.57 -44.76
N THR A 921 2.80 11.61 -43.87
CA THR A 921 3.82 10.77 -43.22
C THR A 921 4.30 9.64 -44.13
N LYS A 922 3.48 9.18 -45.07
CA LYS A 922 3.72 7.96 -45.88
C LYS A 922 4.07 6.75 -45.02
N ASN A 923 3.52 6.68 -43.82
CA ASN A 923 3.84 5.67 -42.81
C ASN A 923 5.34 5.60 -42.48
N ARG A 924 6.05 6.73 -42.50
CA ARG A 924 7.43 6.87 -42.07
C ARG A 924 7.54 8.00 -41.07
N VAL A 925 8.41 7.82 -40.09
CA VAL A 925 8.60 8.83 -39.05
C VAL A 925 9.85 9.66 -39.35
N VAL A 926 9.65 10.93 -39.70
CA VAL A 926 10.74 11.86 -40.07
C VAL A 926 10.78 13.07 -39.15
N SER A 927 9.62 13.69 -38.91
CA SER A 927 9.48 14.84 -38.02
C SER A 927 8.89 14.45 -36.67
N VAL A 928 9.02 15.34 -35.69
CA VAL A 928 8.39 15.21 -34.36
C VAL A 928 6.87 15.01 -34.46
N LYS A 929 6.20 15.69 -35.40
CA LYS A 929 4.76 15.54 -35.56
C LYS A 929 4.39 14.15 -36.10
N ASP A 930 5.24 13.55 -36.94
CA ASP A 930 4.97 12.24 -37.51
C ASP A 930 5.01 11.15 -36.43
N PHE A 931 5.91 11.29 -35.43
CA PHE A 931 5.94 10.41 -34.27
C PHE A 931 4.61 10.43 -33.51
N GLU A 932 4.12 11.63 -33.22
CA GLU A 932 2.91 11.85 -32.46
C GLU A 932 1.67 11.36 -33.22
N ASP A 933 1.54 11.73 -34.50
CA ASP A 933 0.41 11.34 -35.36
C ASP A 933 0.37 9.82 -35.60
N ILE A 934 1.52 9.17 -35.86
CA ILE A 934 1.58 7.71 -36.06
C ILE A 934 1.25 6.96 -34.77
N ALA A 935 1.70 7.44 -33.61
CA ALA A 935 1.36 6.84 -32.33
C ALA A 935 -0.15 6.94 -32.05
N LEU A 936 -0.75 8.13 -32.21
CA LEU A 936 -2.20 8.31 -32.03
C LEU A 936 -3.02 7.50 -33.05
N ASN A 937 -2.54 7.33 -34.28
CA ASN A 937 -3.23 6.52 -35.29
C ASN A 937 -3.29 5.03 -34.98
N ASN A 938 -2.24 4.48 -34.36
CA ASN A 938 -2.12 3.02 -34.20
C ASN A 938 -2.51 2.54 -32.80
N PHE A 939 -2.53 3.43 -31.80
CA PHE A 939 -2.78 3.08 -30.40
C PHE A 939 -3.97 3.86 -29.83
N ASP A 940 -5.18 3.32 -29.97
CA ASP A 940 -6.44 3.95 -29.53
C ASP A 940 -6.48 4.25 -28.02
N GLU A 941 -5.74 3.48 -27.22
CA GLU A 941 -5.59 3.72 -25.78
C GLU A 941 -4.78 4.98 -25.44
N VAL A 942 -4.00 5.54 -26.39
CA VAL A 942 -3.22 6.77 -26.19
C VAL A 942 -4.12 7.98 -26.41
N ILE A 943 -4.29 8.80 -25.37
CA ILE A 943 -5.08 10.04 -25.43
C ILE A 943 -4.22 11.26 -25.76
N ALA A 944 -2.96 11.27 -25.33
CA ALA A 944 -2.03 12.36 -25.61
C ALA A 944 -0.60 11.82 -25.72
N VAL A 945 0.19 12.47 -26.57
CA VAL A 945 1.59 12.13 -26.82
C VAL A 945 2.43 13.39 -26.97
N ARG A 946 3.64 13.39 -26.43
CA ARG A 946 4.62 14.45 -26.64
C ARG A 946 5.99 13.85 -26.90
N CYS A 947 6.60 14.22 -28.02
CA CYS A 947 7.99 13.85 -28.27
C CYS A 947 8.93 14.93 -27.73
N VAL A 948 9.87 14.50 -26.91
CA VAL A 948 10.90 15.36 -26.33
C VAL A 948 12.27 14.85 -26.74
N ARG A 949 13.19 15.80 -26.96
CA ARG A 949 14.60 15.46 -27.14
C ARG A 949 15.21 15.25 -25.75
N PRO A 950 16.03 14.22 -25.52
CA PRO A 950 16.80 14.12 -24.30
C PRO A 950 17.71 15.35 -24.20
N ILE A 951 17.41 16.24 -23.27
CA ILE A 951 18.32 17.31 -22.87
C ILE A 951 19.08 16.73 -21.69
N ALA A 952 20.29 16.24 -21.94
CA ALA A 952 21.24 16.06 -20.84
C ALA A 952 21.68 17.48 -20.43
N ILE A 953 21.82 17.72 -19.13
CA ILE A 953 22.31 18.98 -18.56
C ILE A 953 23.51 19.47 -19.40
N GLY A 954 23.31 20.56 -20.16
CA GLY A 954 24.35 21.20 -20.99
C GLY A 954 24.71 20.57 -22.34
N LYS A 955 24.20 19.40 -22.77
CA LYS A 955 24.55 18.80 -24.08
C LYS A 955 23.35 18.21 -24.83
N LYS A 956 23.15 18.66 -26.08
CA LYS A 956 22.21 18.07 -27.04
C LYS A 956 22.72 16.67 -27.43
N LYS A 957 22.05 15.61 -26.98
CA LYS A 957 22.36 14.23 -27.38
C LYS A 957 21.66 13.91 -28.70
N GLY A 958 22.42 13.76 -29.79
CA GLY A 958 21.89 13.38 -31.10
C GLY A 958 21.51 11.90 -31.16
N GLY A 959 20.55 11.55 -32.03
CA GLY A 959 20.20 10.15 -32.33
C GLY A 959 19.21 9.48 -31.36
N GLU A 960 18.63 10.21 -30.41
CA GLU A 960 17.64 9.66 -29.46
C GLU A 960 16.41 10.57 -29.34
N VAL A 961 15.21 9.98 -29.30
CA VAL A 961 13.93 10.67 -29.11
C VAL A 961 13.16 9.96 -28.02
N ILE A 962 12.66 10.72 -27.04
CA ILE A 962 11.80 10.21 -25.97
C ILE A 962 10.36 10.58 -26.32
N MET A 963 9.50 9.59 -26.47
CA MET A 963 8.07 9.78 -26.64
C MET A 963 7.37 9.52 -25.30
N VAL A 964 6.64 10.52 -24.83
CA VAL A 964 5.87 10.44 -23.58
C VAL A 964 4.42 10.20 -23.96
N VAL A 965 3.80 9.15 -23.42
CA VAL A 965 2.42 8.74 -23.76
C VAL A 965 1.51 8.75 -22.54
N ILE A 966 0.31 9.30 -22.70
CA ILE A 966 -0.76 9.27 -21.69
C ILE A 966 -1.86 8.33 -22.16
N ARG A 967 -2.30 7.45 -21.27
CA ARG A 967 -3.39 6.49 -21.51
C ARG A 967 -4.76 7.13 -21.30
N LYS A 968 -5.79 6.65 -21.99
CA LYS A 968 -7.19 6.96 -21.71
C LYS A 968 -7.56 6.50 -20.28
N GLY A 969 -8.41 7.27 -19.60
CA GLY A 969 -8.96 6.90 -18.28
C GLY A 969 -8.23 7.44 -17.05
N TRP A 970 -7.24 8.33 -17.21
CA TRP A 970 -6.65 9.06 -16.08
C TRP A 970 -7.69 9.97 -15.41
N ASN A 971 -7.75 9.93 -14.08
CA ASN A 971 -8.48 10.90 -13.26
C ASN A 971 -7.61 11.35 -12.06
N LEU A 972 -8.12 12.26 -11.22
CA LEU A 972 -7.42 12.79 -10.04
C LEU A 972 -7.02 11.70 -9.03
N GLU A 973 -7.80 10.63 -8.94
CA GLU A 973 -7.64 9.55 -7.95
C GLU A 973 -6.94 8.31 -8.52
N GLU A 974 -7.16 8.01 -9.80
CA GLU A 974 -6.67 6.82 -10.48
C GLU A 974 -5.80 7.21 -11.69
N ARG A 975 -4.50 6.89 -11.58
CA ARG A 975 -3.53 7.04 -12.66
C ARG A 975 -3.53 5.75 -13.46
N MET A 976 -3.58 5.85 -14.79
CA MET A 976 -3.58 4.67 -15.65
C MET A 976 -2.30 4.61 -16.49
N TYR A 977 -1.22 4.12 -15.91
CA TYR A 977 0.03 3.98 -16.64
C TYR A 977 -0.04 2.87 -17.69
N PHE A 978 0.67 3.04 -18.81
CA PHE A 978 0.94 1.92 -19.71
C PHE A 978 1.92 0.95 -19.06
N THR A 979 1.73 -0.34 -19.32
CA THR A 979 2.67 -1.38 -18.86
C THR A 979 3.98 -1.28 -19.63
N VAL A 980 5.08 -1.74 -19.03
CA VAL A 980 6.40 -1.77 -19.69
C VAL A 980 6.36 -2.58 -20.99
N GLY A 981 5.60 -3.67 -21.01
CA GLY A 981 5.39 -4.47 -22.22
C GLY A 981 4.73 -3.67 -23.34
N MET A 982 3.70 -2.88 -23.02
CA MET A 982 3.03 -2.02 -24.00
C MET A 982 3.93 -0.88 -24.48
N LEU A 983 4.68 -0.24 -23.57
CA LEU A 983 5.65 0.80 -23.94
C LEU A 983 6.72 0.23 -24.89
N ARG A 984 7.25 -0.97 -24.63
CA ARG A 984 8.20 -1.65 -25.51
C ARG A 984 7.59 -2.03 -26.85
N TYR A 985 6.31 -2.43 -26.86
CA TYR A 985 5.59 -2.69 -28.10
C TYR A 985 5.46 -1.42 -28.96
N MET A 986 5.08 -0.30 -28.36
CA MET A 986 5.04 1.02 -29.02
C MET A 986 6.44 1.43 -29.51
N GLU A 987 7.48 1.22 -28.69
CA GLU A 987 8.87 1.52 -29.02
C GLU A 987 9.35 0.73 -30.24
N ASN A 988 9.15 -0.59 -30.26
CA ASN A 988 9.51 -1.45 -31.38
C ASN A 988 8.72 -1.09 -32.65
N PHE A 989 7.42 -0.80 -32.49
CA PHE A 989 6.57 -0.36 -33.59
C PHE A 989 7.10 0.94 -34.21
N LEU A 990 7.41 1.96 -33.40
CA LEU A 990 7.92 3.24 -33.91
C LEU A 990 9.32 3.12 -34.50
N ASN A 991 10.21 2.34 -33.88
CA ASN A 991 11.55 2.07 -34.40
C ASN A 991 11.50 1.39 -35.78
N SER A 992 10.51 0.52 -36.04
CA SER A 992 10.33 -0.10 -37.37
C SER A 992 9.90 0.88 -38.48
N HIS A 993 9.38 2.05 -38.11
CA HIS A 993 8.96 3.11 -39.05
C HIS A 993 9.92 4.31 -39.08
N ALA A 994 10.91 4.34 -38.18
CA ALA A 994 11.92 5.39 -38.06
C ALA A 994 13.22 5.01 -38.81
N SER A 995 14.16 5.95 -38.90
CA SER A 995 15.52 5.66 -39.39
C SER A 995 16.24 4.71 -38.45
N PRO A 996 17.01 3.71 -38.94
CA PRO A 996 17.85 2.85 -38.10
C PRO A 996 18.90 3.61 -37.26
N LEU A 997 19.22 4.85 -37.63
CA LEU A 997 20.14 5.73 -36.90
C LEU A 997 19.49 6.42 -35.69
N LEU A 998 18.18 6.30 -35.53
CA LEU A 998 17.41 6.95 -34.48
C LEU A 998 16.92 5.92 -33.47
N LYS A 999 17.22 6.15 -32.19
CA LYS A 999 16.67 5.35 -31.10
C LYS A 999 15.46 6.05 -30.50
N VAL A 1000 14.29 5.48 -30.70
CA VAL A 1000 13.05 5.93 -30.05
C VAL A 1000 12.94 5.23 -28.72
N LYS A 1001 12.57 5.95 -27.66
CA LYS A 1001 12.24 5.40 -26.35
C LYS A 1001 10.84 5.88 -25.96
N VAL A 1002 9.95 4.97 -25.59
CA VAL A 1002 8.58 5.33 -25.18
C VAL A 1002 8.45 5.21 -23.66
N VAL A 1003 7.95 6.25 -23.01
CA VAL A 1003 7.87 6.33 -21.54
C VAL A 1003 6.51 6.81 -21.06
N ASN A 1004 6.13 6.36 -19.86
CA ASN A 1004 5.06 6.99 -19.09
C ASN A 1004 5.49 8.39 -18.58
N PRO A 1005 4.55 9.32 -18.36
CA PRO A 1005 4.88 10.63 -17.82
C PRO A 1005 5.31 10.53 -16.35
N LYS A 1006 6.31 11.32 -15.97
CA LYS A 1006 6.65 11.54 -14.55
C LYS A 1006 5.62 12.49 -13.92
N VAL A 1007 5.12 12.20 -12.74
CA VAL A 1007 4.11 13.05 -12.09
C VAL A 1007 4.77 13.98 -11.09
N GLU A 1008 4.52 15.27 -11.22
CA GLU A 1008 4.88 16.30 -10.25
C GLU A 1008 3.58 16.90 -9.69
N ARG A 1009 3.52 17.13 -8.38
CA ARG A 1009 2.30 17.59 -7.72
C ARG A 1009 2.26 19.11 -7.63
N LEU A 1010 1.08 19.68 -7.77
CA LEU A 1010 0.80 21.09 -7.55
C LEU A 1010 -0.09 21.29 -6.34
N LEU A 1011 0.39 22.06 -5.38
CA LEU A 1011 -0.38 22.56 -4.26
C LEU A 1011 -0.65 24.05 -4.50
N VAL A 1012 -1.88 24.49 -4.25
CA VAL A 1012 -2.26 25.90 -4.37
C VAL A 1012 -2.50 26.40 -2.96
N ASN A 1013 -1.87 27.52 -2.62
CA ASN A 1013 -2.14 28.26 -1.40
C ASN A 1013 -2.93 29.50 -1.80
N CYS A 1014 -4.13 29.66 -1.24
CA CYS A 1014 -5.04 30.73 -1.58
C CYS A 1014 -5.72 31.31 -0.34
N ILE A 1015 -5.81 32.63 -0.26
CA ILE A 1015 -6.67 33.35 0.69
C ILE A 1015 -7.85 33.92 -0.09
N VAL A 1016 -9.07 33.53 0.26
CA VAL A 1016 -10.29 33.85 -0.48
C VAL A 1016 -11.41 34.30 0.46
N ASP A 1017 -12.21 35.26 0.01
CA ASP A 1017 -13.49 35.62 0.62
C ASP A 1017 -14.64 35.16 -0.29
N PHE A 1018 -15.68 34.60 0.32
CA PHE A 1018 -16.84 34.06 -0.38
C PHE A 1018 -18.07 34.94 -0.11
N GLU A 1019 -18.97 35.02 -1.09
CA GLU A 1019 -20.19 35.82 -0.91
C GLU A 1019 -20.97 35.43 0.36
N PRO A 1020 -21.56 36.39 1.09
CA PRO A 1020 -22.22 36.18 2.39
C PRO A 1020 -23.39 35.17 2.38
N ASN A 1021 -23.92 34.84 1.21
CA ASN A 1021 -25.15 34.06 1.05
C ASN A 1021 -24.93 32.53 1.05
N GLY A 1022 -23.69 32.05 1.21
CA GLY A 1022 -23.34 30.62 1.13
C GLY A 1022 -22.92 29.97 2.46
N LYS A 1023 -23.16 28.66 2.61
CA LYS A 1023 -22.52 27.86 3.67
C LYS A 1023 -21.02 27.78 3.37
N ALA A 1024 -20.16 28.42 4.16
CA ALA A 1024 -18.70 28.50 3.94
C ALA A 1024 -18.03 27.13 3.62
N GLY A 1025 -18.44 26.07 4.32
CA GLY A 1025 -17.92 24.72 4.05
C GLY A 1025 -18.34 24.10 2.71
N TYR A 1026 -19.47 24.52 2.13
CA TYR A 1026 -19.89 24.10 0.78
C TYR A 1026 -19.11 24.86 -0.30
N ASN A 1027 -18.98 26.18 -0.16
CA ASN A 1027 -18.19 27.01 -1.08
C ASN A 1027 -16.71 26.62 -1.08
N TYR A 1028 -16.15 26.28 0.09
CA TYR A 1028 -14.80 25.68 0.19
C TYR A 1028 -14.64 24.44 -0.70
N ARG A 1029 -15.58 23.47 -0.61
CA ARG A 1029 -15.49 22.25 -1.42
C ARG A 1029 -15.64 22.53 -2.91
N ARG A 1030 -16.54 23.45 -3.28
CA ARG A 1030 -16.75 23.88 -4.67
C ARG A 1030 -15.50 24.61 -5.20
N PHE A 1031 -14.87 25.46 -4.40
CA PHE A 1031 -13.64 26.18 -4.73
C PHE A 1031 -12.43 25.25 -4.85
N ASN A 1032 -12.21 24.34 -3.89
CA ASN A 1032 -11.16 23.32 -3.99
C ASN A 1032 -11.33 22.49 -5.27
N LYS A 1033 -12.57 22.08 -5.57
CA LYS A 1033 -12.88 21.36 -6.80
C LYS A 1033 -12.60 22.20 -8.04
N ALA A 1034 -12.97 23.47 -8.08
CA ALA A 1034 -12.71 24.37 -9.21
C ALA A 1034 -11.20 24.55 -9.47
N ILE A 1035 -10.37 24.66 -8.42
CA ILE A 1035 -8.91 24.69 -8.54
C ILE A 1035 -8.41 23.36 -9.13
N SER A 1036 -8.81 22.23 -8.55
CA SER A 1036 -8.38 20.92 -9.01
C SER A 1036 -8.81 20.64 -10.45
N ASP A 1037 -10.05 20.99 -10.84
CA ASP A 1037 -10.59 20.78 -12.19
C ASP A 1037 -9.83 21.63 -13.23
N TYR A 1038 -9.51 22.89 -12.91
CA TYR A 1038 -8.69 23.75 -13.79
C TYR A 1038 -7.28 23.17 -13.99
N LEU A 1039 -6.65 22.71 -12.90
CA LEU A 1039 -5.29 22.15 -12.96
C LEU A 1039 -5.24 20.75 -13.58
N PHE A 1040 -6.36 20.01 -13.62
CA PHE A 1040 -6.44 18.64 -14.11
C PHE A 1040 -6.91 18.53 -15.59
N SER A 1041 -7.35 19.62 -16.22
CA SER A 1041 -7.94 19.59 -17.58
C SER A 1041 -6.94 19.15 -18.66
N PHE A 1042 -6.93 17.85 -19.01
CA PHE A 1042 -6.32 17.35 -20.26
C PHE A 1042 -6.95 17.96 -21.53
N SER A 1043 -8.10 18.60 -21.35
CA SER A 1043 -8.94 19.22 -22.37
C SER A 1043 -8.61 20.68 -22.67
N ASP A 1044 -7.52 21.25 -22.12
CA ASP A 1044 -7.03 22.62 -22.42
C ASP A 1044 -5.52 22.67 -22.69
N ILE A 1045 -4.98 21.63 -23.33
CA ILE A 1045 -3.54 21.55 -23.68
C ILE A 1045 -3.12 22.70 -24.63
N GLU A 1046 -4.05 23.32 -25.36
CA GLU A 1046 -3.76 24.50 -26.20
C GLU A 1046 -3.34 25.74 -25.39
N HIS A 1047 -3.79 25.89 -24.13
CA HIS A 1047 -3.42 27.02 -23.27
C HIS A 1047 -2.19 26.76 -22.39
N GLY A 1048 -1.55 25.59 -22.53
CA GLY A 1048 -0.33 25.22 -21.80
C GLY A 1048 -0.52 24.80 -20.34
N VAL A 1049 -1.74 24.84 -19.83
CA VAL A 1049 -2.10 24.42 -18.47
C VAL A 1049 -2.14 22.88 -18.43
N GLY A 1050 -1.26 22.26 -17.63
CA GLY A 1050 -1.38 20.84 -17.24
C GLY A 1050 -0.93 19.76 -18.25
N GLY A 1051 -0.52 20.11 -19.47
CA GLY A 1051 0.00 19.14 -20.46
C GLY A 1051 1.35 18.50 -20.08
N ILE A 1052 1.79 17.48 -20.84
CA ILE A 1052 3.16 16.92 -20.73
C ILE A 1052 4.14 18.05 -20.93
N GLY A 1053 5.01 18.34 -19.97
CA GLY A 1053 5.96 19.47 -20.00
C GLY A 1053 5.29 20.85 -20.00
N GLY A 1054 4.09 20.96 -19.41
CA GLY A 1054 3.30 22.19 -19.34
C GLY A 1054 3.81 23.20 -18.29
N LYS A 1055 3.25 24.41 -18.34
CA LYS A 1055 3.53 25.51 -17.40
C LYS A 1055 2.20 26.10 -16.91
N ILE A 1056 2.14 26.48 -15.65
CA ILE A 1056 0.94 27.09 -15.06
C ILE A 1056 1.30 28.47 -14.55
N ASP A 1057 0.53 29.46 -14.98
CA ASP A 1057 0.66 30.84 -14.55
C ASP A 1057 -0.30 31.12 -13.37
N PRO A 1058 0.21 31.48 -12.19
CA PRO A 1058 -0.63 31.85 -11.05
C PRO A 1058 -1.63 32.98 -11.34
N LEU A 1059 -1.26 33.95 -12.19
CA LEU A 1059 -2.12 35.10 -12.52
C LEU A 1059 -3.33 34.69 -13.35
N ILE A 1060 -3.14 33.78 -14.31
CA ILE A 1060 -4.24 33.24 -15.13
C ILE A 1060 -5.18 32.40 -14.28
N LEU A 1061 -4.65 31.56 -13.38
CA LEU A 1061 -5.45 30.82 -12.41
C LEU A 1061 -6.26 31.76 -11.50
N GLY A 1062 -5.63 32.82 -10.98
CA GLY A 1062 -6.30 33.84 -10.17
C GLY A 1062 -7.45 34.52 -10.92
N SER A 1063 -7.25 34.89 -12.19
CA SER A 1063 -8.27 35.49 -13.05
C SER A 1063 -9.44 34.54 -13.35
N TYR A 1064 -9.18 33.24 -13.48
CA TYR A 1064 -10.24 32.24 -13.63
C TYR A 1064 -11.06 32.11 -12.33
N LEU A 1065 -10.38 32.00 -11.18
CA LEU A 1065 -11.03 31.82 -9.90
C LEU A 1065 -11.83 33.06 -9.46
N SER A 1066 -11.40 34.27 -9.83
CA SER A 1066 -12.12 35.52 -9.52
C SER A 1066 -13.40 35.72 -10.33
N LYS A 1067 -13.59 34.97 -11.43
CA LYS A 1067 -14.82 34.99 -12.24
C LYS A 1067 -15.92 34.06 -11.72
N LEU A 1068 -15.65 33.28 -10.67
CA LEU A 1068 -16.61 32.35 -10.10
C LEU A 1068 -17.70 33.11 -9.34
N ASP A 1069 -18.96 32.73 -9.56
CA ASP A 1069 -20.19 33.36 -9.07
C ASP A 1069 -20.34 33.44 -7.54
N TYR A 1070 -19.46 32.80 -6.78
CA TYR A 1070 -19.52 32.71 -5.32
C TYR A 1070 -18.25 33.23 -4.63
N VAL A 1071 -17.33 33.83 -5.39
CA VAL A 1071 -16.06 34.40 -4.91
C VAL A 1071 -16.18 35.91 -4.92
N GLU A 1072 -15.99 36.56 -3.77
CA GLU A 1072 -16.05 38.02 -3.68
C GLU A 1072 -14.71 38.65 -4.10
N TYR A 1073 -13.61 38.18 -3.52
CA TYR A 1073 -12.25 38.51 -3.97
C TYR A 1073 -11.22 37.47 -3.52
N ILE A 1074 -10.06 37.46 -4.20
CA ILE A 1074 -8.89 36.64 -3.86
C ILE A 1074 -7.78 37.57 -3.41
N LYS A 1075 -7.25 37.35 -2.19
CA LYS A 1075 -6.25 38.23 -1.59
C LYS A 1075 -4.82 37.84 -1.93
N GLU A 1076 -4.52 36.55 -1.84
CA GLU A 1076 -3.20 35.99 -2.15
C GLU A 1076 -3.36 34.62 -2.79
N LEU A 1077 -2.55 34.36 -3.82
CA LEU A 1077 -2.49 33.08 -4.52
C LEU A 1077 -1.03 32.73 -4.81
N SER A 1078 -0.63 31.50 -4.46
CA SER A 1078 0.67 30.94 -4.84
C SER A 1078 0.55 29.46 -5.18
N ILE A 1079 1.46 28.96 -6.01
CA ILE A 1079 1.49 27.57 -6.45
C ILE A 1079 2.82 26.95 -6.04
N GLU A 1080 2.77 25.81 -5.36
CA GLU A 1080 3.93 24.99 -5.01
C GLU A 1080 3.99 23.75 -5.91
N ARG A 1081 5.15 23.52 -6.55
CA ARG A 1081 5.45 22.30 -7.29
C ARG A 1081 6.31 21.38 -6.44
N ILE A 1082 5.79 20.18 -6.19
CA ILE A 1082 6.45 19.13 -5.42
C ILE A 1082 6.86 18.01 -6.39
N ALA A 1083 8.15 17.88 -6.65
CA ALA A 1083 8.71 16.83 -7.50
C ALA A 1083 9.54 15.84 -6.67
N VAL A 1084 9.50 14.56 -7.04
CA VAL A 1084 10.29 13.50 -6.39
C VAL A 1084 11.30 12.97 -7.40
N ASP A 1085 12.58 12.95 -7.04
CA ASP A 1085 13.61 12.34 -7.87
C ASP A 1085 13.56 10.81 -7.83
N ASP A 1086 14.39 10.15 -8.64
CA ASP A 1086 14.37 8.69 -8.75
C ASP A 1086 14.95 8.01 -7.49
N GLU A 1087 15.63 8.77 -6.63
CA GLU A 1087 16.15 8.36 -5.31
C GLU A 1087 15.16 8.62 -4.18
N GLY A 1088 13.99 9.22 -4.47
CA GLY A 1088 12.95 9.50 -3.49
C GLY A 1088 13.12 10.82 -2.72
N LYS A 1089 14.07 11.68 -3.08
CA LYS A 1089 14.20 13.04 -2.51
C LYS A 1089 13.16 13.95 -3.13
N PHE A 1090 12.58 14.83 -2.33
CA PHE A 1090 11.60 15.79 -2.82
C PHE A 1090 12.26 17.15 -3.05
N THR A 1091 11.81 17.83 -4.09
CA THR A 1091 12.13 19.22 -4.39
C THR A 1091 10.84 20.01 -4.42
N VAL A 1092 10.83 21.16 -3.75
CA VAL A 1092 9.68 22.07 -3.69
C VAL A 1092 10.10 23.40 -4.31
N VAL A 1093 9.30 23.90 -5.24
CA VAL A 1093 9.49 25.23 -5.85
C VAL A 1093 8.18 26.00 -5.72
N VAL A 1094 8.24 27.23 -5.21
CA VAL A 1094 7.08 28.10 -5.01
C VAL A 1094 7.07 29.19 -6.07
N ALA A 1095 5.90 29.45 -6.66
CA ALA A 1095 5.69 30.53 -7.62
C ALA A 1095 4.50 31.40 -7.20
N LYS A 1096 4.72 32.72 -7.18
CA LYS A 1096 3.69 33.75 -6.93
C LYS A 1096 3.31 34.50 -8.20
N ASP A 1097 4.29 35.09 -8.87
CA ASP A 1097 4.05 35.97 -10.04
C ASP A 1097 4.68 35.47 -11.35
N LYS A 1098 5.33 34.30 -11.30
CA LYS A 1098 6.01 33.70 -12.47
C LYS A 1098 5.37 32.36 -12.82
N PRO A 1099 5.33 31.97 -14.10
CA PRO A 1099 4.82 30.66 -14.49
C PRO A 1099 5.70 29.53 -13.93
N ILE A 1100 5.07 28.53 -13.33
CA ILE A 1100 5.71 27.33 -12.80
C ILE A 1100 5.63 26.19 -13.80
N GLY A 1101 6.78 25.62 -14.16
CA GLY A 1101 6.88 24.52 -15.13
C GLY A 1101 7.36 23.21 -14.50
N THR A 1102 7.25 22.12 -15.26
CA THR A 1102 7.81 20.81 -14.91
C THR A 1102 9.33 20.85 -14.76
N SER A 1103 9.92 20.06 -13.84
CA SER A 1103 11.39 19.95 -13.74
C SER A 1103 12.02 19.25 -14.93
N VAL A 1104 11.30 18.30 -15.54
CA VAL A 1104 11.76 17.55 -16.71
C VAL A 1104 10.72 17.61 -17.84
N PRO A 1105 11.14 17.64 -19.11
CA PRO A 1105 10.22 17.74 -20.25
C PRO A 1105 9.21 16.59 -20.39
N TRP A 1106 9.48 15.44 -19.76
CA TRP A 1106 8.60 14.27 -19.76
C TRP A 1106 7.75 14.13 -18.49
N ALA A 1107 7.66 15.18 -17.67
CA ALA A 1107 6.75 15.21 -16.54
C ALA A 1107 5.39 15.83 -16.90
N ILE A 1108 4.38 15.58 -16.06
CA ILE A 1108 3.07 16.22 -16.07
C ILE A 1108 2.83 16.84 -14.69
N LEU A 1109 2.13 17.96 -14.67
CA LEU A 1109 1.71 18.63 -13.45
C LEU A 1109 0.31 18.14 -13.08
N LEU A 1110 0.14 17.62 -11.87
CA LEU A 1110 -1.17 17.20 -11.35
C LEU A 1110 -1.47 17.88 -10.03
N PRO A 1111 -2.69 18.38 -9.79
CA PRO A 1111 -3.06 18.97 -8.52
C PRO A 1111 -3.09 17.92 -7.39
N VAL A 1112 -2.87 18.37 -6.16
CA VAL A 1112 -3.18 17.61 -4.95
C VAL A 1112 -4.70 17.54 -4.74
N LYS A 1113 -5.17 16.55 -3.96
CA LYS A 1113 -6.61 16.37 -3.68
C LYS A 1113 -7.22 17.53 -2.88
N TYR A 1114 -6.43 18.12 -1.97
CA TYR A 1114 -6.84 19.22 -1.14
C TYR A 1114 -5.80 20.33 -1.20
N HIS A 1115 -6.24 21.51 -1.62
CA HIS A 1115 -5.45 22.73 -1.67
C HIS A 1115 -5.51 23.47 -0.32
N ARG A 1116 -4.52 24.32 -0.04
CA ARG A 1116 -4.49 25.14 1.17
C ARG A 1116 -5.32 26.39 0.90
N ILE A 1117 -6.56 26.40 1.36
CA ILE A 1117 -7.50 27.50 1.19
C ILE A 1117 -7.84 28.06 2.57
N VAL A 1118 -7.51 29.33 2.79
CA VAL A 1118 -7.85 30.06 4.00
C VAL A 1118 -9.03 30.97 3.68
N ILE A 1119 -10.12 30.82 4.43
CA ILE A 1119 -11.32 31.67 4.30
C ILE A 1119 -11.15 32.86 5.24
N GLU A 1120 -11.16 34.07 4.67
CA GLU A 1120 -11.15 35.30 5.46
C GLU A 1120 -12.61 35.69 5.75
N THR A 1121 -13.07 35.59 6.99
CA THR A 1121 -14.37 36.15 7.40
C THR A 1121 -14.19 37.60 7.80
N THR A 1122 -15.06 38.48 7.31
CA THR A 1122 -15.07 39.95 7.46
C THR A 1122 -15.13 40.50 8.90
N ASP A 1123 -14.99 39.67 9.94
CA ASP A 1123 -14.89 40.08 11.34
C ASP A 1123 -13.45 39.95 11.87
N LYS A 1124 -12.62 40.94 11.53
CA LYS A 1124 -11.68 41.67 12.43
C LYS A 1124 -10.60 42.41 11.63
N ALA A 1125 -10.42 43.68 12.03
CA ALA A 1125 -9.30 44.58 11.77
C ALA A 1125 -8.15 44.07 10.89
N ARG A 1126 -7.96 44.76 9.76
CA ARG A 1126 -6.75 44.78 8.92
C ARG A 1126 -5.48 44.64 9.76
N THR A 1127 -4.95 43.43 9.82
CA THR A 1127 -3.58 43.14 10.21
C THR A 1127 -3.00 42.22 9.14
N ASP A 1128 -1.79 42.54 8.68
CA ASP A 1128 -1.01 41.77 7.72
C ASP A 1128 -0.82 40.33 8.23
N ARG A 1129 -1.78 39.45 7.93
CA ARG A 1129 -1.53 38.02 7.93
C ARG A 1129 -0.75 37.71 6.66
N LYS A 1130 0.57 37.83 6.73
CA LYS A 1130 1.45 37.03 5.88
C LYS A 1130 1.08 35.56 6.11
N ILE A 1131 1.12 34.75 5.06
CA ILE A 1131 1.09 33.29 5.17
C ILE A 1131 2.32 32.90 6.01
N ASP A 1132 2.14 32.79 7.32
CA ASP A 1132 3.14 32.22 8.19
C ASP A 1132 3.06 30.70 7.96
N VAL A 1133 4.16 30.12 7.48
CA VAL A 1133 4.28 28.67 7.25
C VAL A 1133 4.35 27.99 8.62
N GLY A 1134 3.23 27.98 9.34
CA GLY A 1134 3.11 27.45 10.69
C GLY A 1134 3.08 25.93 10.67
N LEU A 1135 3.99 25.31 11.43
CA LEU A 1135 4.14 23.86 11.63
C LEU A 1135 2.88 23.13 12.16
N SER A 1136 1.85 23.87 12.60
CA SER A 1136 0.68 23.36 13.32
C SER A 1136 -0.38 22.68 12.47
N GLU A 1137 -0.27 22.67 11.14
CA GLU A 1137 -1.25 22.03 10.23
C GLU A 1137 -0.61 21.02 9.25
N LEU A 1138 0.65 20.63 9.45
CA LEU A 1138 1.40 19.75 8.54
C LEU A 1138 1.11 18.27 8.80
N TRP A 1139 0.70 17.53 7.77
CA TRP A 1139 0.58 16.07 7.76
C TRP A 1139 1.92 15.41 7.39
N VAL A 1140 2.45 14.55 8.28
CA VAL A 1140 3.72 13.83 8.03
C VAL A 1140 3.57 12.91 6.80
N GLY A 1141 4.45 13.07 5.81
CA GLY A 1141 4.42 12.30 4.55
C GLY A 1141 3.64 12.96 3.41
N GLN A 1142 2.91 14.04 3.68
CA GLN A 1142 2.27 14.91 2.68
C GLN A 1142 2.87 16.33 2.68
N ASP A 1143 3.15 16.86 3.88
CA ASP A 1143 3.57 18.25 4.11
C ASP A 1143 5.00 18.40 4.66
N MET A 1144 5.57 17.35 5.27
CA MET A 1144 6.98 17.36 5.72
C MET A 1144 7.89 16.58 4.77
N VAL A 1145 8.81 17.30 4.13
CA VAL A 1145 9.96 16.75 3.41
C VAL A 1145 11.22 17.15 4.18
N LEU A 1146 11.92 16.17 4.77
CA LEU A 1146 13.27 16.36 5.28
C LEU A 1146 14.24 16.06 4.13
N GLY A 1147 14.83 17.09 3.53
CA GLY A 1147 15.80 16.96 2.45
C GLY A 1147 16.82 18.09 2.50
N ALA A 1148 18.10 17.75 2.32
CA ALA A 1148 19.17 18.72 2.24
C ALA A 1148 18.97 19.64 1.02
N ILE A 1149 18.90 20.95 1.25
CA ILE A 1149 18.79 21.96 0.21
C ILE A 1149 20.15 22.09 -0.47
N THR A 1150 20.25 21.74 -1.76
CA THR A 1150 21.39 22.11 -2.60
C THR A 1150 21.09 23.43 -3.30
N GLU A 1151 21.86 24.46 -2.96
CA GLU A 1151 21.90 25.74 -3.67
C GLU A 1151 22.40 25.52 -5.12
N GLN A 1152 21.63 25.94 -6.11
CA GLN A 1152 22.17 26.18 -7.45
C GLN A 1152 22.42 27.68 -7.58
N GLN A 1153 23.70 28.07 -7.49
CA GLN A 1153 24.15 29.39 -7.91
C GLN A 1153 24.07 29.47 -9.44
N SER A 1154 23.33 30.46 -9.94
CA SER A 1154 23.32 30.87 -11.35
C SER A 1154 24.60 31.66 -11.63
N GLU A 1155 25.56 31.06 -12.34
CA GLU A 1155 26.64 31.80 -13.00
C GLU A 1155 26.09 32.40 -14.30
N GLU A 1156 25.74 33.69 -14.28
CA GLU A 1156 25.60 34.50 -15.50
C GLU A 1156 26.90 35.28 -15.75
N GLU A 1157 27.46 35.07 -16.94
CA GLU A 1157 28.63 35.74 -17.49
C GLU A 1157 28.44 37.26 -17.54
N THR A 1158 29.38 38.01 -16.94
CA THR A 1158 29.47 39.46 -17.05
C THR A 1158 30.61 39.84 -18.01
N SER A 1159 30.29 40.63 -19.04
CA SER A 1159 31.25 41.40 -19.84
C SER A 1159 30.78 42.86 -19.88
N GLN A 1160 31.56 43.76 -19.26
CA GLN A 1160 31.83 45.20 -19.52
C GLN A 1160 30.70 46.06 -20.15
N GLU A 1161 30.33 47.28 -19.70
CA GLU A 1161 31.10 48.42 -19.18
C GLU A 1161 30.14 49.53 -18.66
N LYS A 1162 30.56 50.23 -17.59
CA LYS A 1162 30.38 51.66 -17.18
C LYS A 1162 29.03 52.37 -16.87
N GLU A 1163 29.10 53.00 -15.69
CA GLU A 1163 28.64 54.33 -15.23
C GLU A 1163 27.18 54.59 -14.77
N ASP A 1164 27.12 54.93 -13.46
CA ASP A 1164 26.32 55.92 -12.73
C ASP A 1164 24.87 55.68 -12.21
N GLU A 1165 24.81 55.80 -10.86
CA GLU A 1165 23.82 56.41 -9.96
C GLU A 1165 22.41 55.81 -9.69
N HIS A 1166 22.25 55.44 -8.41
CA HIS A 1166 21.08 55.64 -7.53
C HIS A 1166 19.75 54.90 -7.78
N SER A 1167 19.48 53.83 -7.00
CA SER A 1167 18.44 53.81 -5.94
C SER A 1167 18.19 52.38 -5.44
N ASN A 1168 18.47 52.14 -4.15
CA ASN A 1168 18.24 50.86 -3.47
C ASN A 1168 16.76 50.72 -3.04
N THR A 1169 16.06 49.70 -3.55
CA THR A 1169 14.95 49.06 -2.83
C THR A 1169 15.13 47.54 -2.90
N SER A 1170 15.55 46.95 -1.78
CA SER A 1170 15.77 45.51 -1.63
C SER A 1170 14.47 44.79 -1.27
N SER A 1171 13.96 43.94 -2.16
CA SER A 1171 12.97 42.92 -1.85
C SER A 1171 13.70 41.61 -1.54
N GLY A 1172 13.90 41.34 -0.25
CA GLY A 1172 14.57 40.13 0.23
C GLY A 1172 13.68 38.90 0.14
N ASN A 1173 14.12 37.87 -0.58
CA ASN A 1173 13.62 36.51 -0.45
C ASN A 1173 13.79 36.05 1.01
N THR A 1174 12.69 35.73 1.68
CA THR A 1174 12.72 35.25 3.06
C THR A 1174 13.01 33.75 3.06
N VAL A 1175 14.20 33.35 3.54
CA VAL A 1175 14.60 31.97 3.78
C VAL A 1175 14.33 31.65 5.25
N ILE A 1176 13.47 30.67 5.54
CA ILE A 1176 13.23 30.19 6.90
C ILE A 1176 14.18 29.00 7.15
N VAL A 1177 15.08 29.15 8.12
CA VAL A 1177 16.01 28.11 8.60
C VAL A 1177 15.45 27.55 9.91
N ILE A 1178 15.25 26.23 9.99
CA ILE A 1178 15.03 25.53 11.27
C ILE A 1178 16.17 24.54 11.46
N LYS A 1179 16.95 24.73 12.52
CA LYS A 1179 18.00 23.81 13.00
C LYS A 1179 17.38 22.72 13.89
N ASP A 1180 17.93 21.53 13.76
CA ASP A 1180 17.67 20.25 14.44
C ASP A 1180 17.00 20.31 15.83
N ILE A 1181 16.03 19.42 16.06
CA ILE A 1181 15.65 18.85 17.37
C ILE A 1181 15.57 17.33 17.24
#